data_AF-A0A971LMQ2-F1
#
_entry.id   AF-A0A971LMQ2-F1
#
_cell.length_a   1.000
_cell.length_b   1.000
_cell.length_c   1.000
_cell.angle_alpha   90.00
_cell.angle_beta   90.00
_cell.angle_gamma   90.00
#
_symmetry.space_group_name_H-M   'P 1'
#
loop_
_entity.id
_entity.type
_entity.pdbx_description
1 polymer ?
#
loop_
_entity_poly.entity_id
_entity_poly.type
_entity_poly.pdbx_seq_one_letter_code
_entity_poly.pdbx_strand_id
1 'polypeptide(L)'
;MPRLLRVCLCFILLAGLFSCDKRMPTQPEHGSGALHFSEEILPLENDEYIYRQSVEAGPELQEGLLFCWKVETLSGEAPSGWFANPDGWLWFRTSEGDSNIPLSQPGAHRTLWTSRSKLDFDFYSLDGKLRDLIVKVELRVKKADGTTSDYHCGFKSERLLSSRLETDFTEGAVTGAGLEFRLHEIVQNIYVEGLSGSHFMFRLNILNNRLEVISEGEWHSSLELRDAYRVKLGLNTEPALSPNAVGQYTQFESYLVSRQGLEEANPKSIYFRVRDGFQPQALIYGQTLVGLGQNHYSIDNTLHKPEFYNLIPQNGNRFNRLLWENETGWEAIHSPDLKLHLQWGFSGQFGGTFPGGELDVTNNPFDHELNLCVDANTGTSYYSQVDYFYLRFNAAPFPTQPHFVNPIQVTHAGKTWLRVKNLDHNAQSHIFSGLSPGDYQFEVCVVDAQGTVSEAATTTISLKPKVPFANRSGILIVDDSRGDLSLSPEEYVNNFYNTVIPTQWGAVQRYEIDPYGASRNISSVLLQQFKAVVWHSDNSMYAPNLYYSMDALEIYLDMEGALLISSTYKLATYLQTICDYYPSYAASRFGLHGSQDFGVLPTTKHYFIRSEAPQNQGNMNLRIDNAFNSNVRLRQGLCGISWFNYKSSWPYYHRFGCKAVDHPVYPPSQEEYDLYSNKYVGYQHGRIFVFGVPLSYLEPQDVAPAVAIILNRLLEPSKTSWRRK
;
A
#
# COMPACT_ATOMS: atom_id res chain seq x y z
N MET A 1 28.00 -3.34 -54.31
CA MET A 1 26.54 -3.34 -54.08
C MET A 1 26.16 -2.07 -53.33
N PRO A 2 25.34 -1.17 -53.90
CA PRO A 2 25.04 0.13 -53.30
C PRO A 2 24.07 -0.02 -52.11
N ARG A 3 24.23 0.83 -51.10
CA ARG A 3 23.45 0.84 -49.83
C ARG A 3 21.93 0.82 -50.02
N LEU A 4 21.42 1.34 -51.14
CA LEU A 4 20.00 1.30 -51.49
C LEU A 4 19.48 -0.14 -51.65
N LEU A 5 20.30 -1.05 -52.19
CA LEU A 5 19.92 -2.45 -52.40
C LEU A 5 19.82 -3.22 -51.07
N ARG A 6 20.59 -2.83 -50.05
CA ARG A 6 20.51 -3.42 -48.69
C ARG A 6 19.30 -2.92 -47.92
N VAL A 7 18.93 -1.64 -48.08
CA VAL A 7 17.72 -1.08 -47.45
C VAL A 7 16.45 -1.63 -48.12
N CYS A 8 16.44 -1.78 -49.45
CA CYS A 8 15.35 -2.45 -50.15
C CYS A 8 15.27 -3.95 -49.82
N LEU A 9 16.38 -4.68 -49.69
CA LEU A 9 16.33 -6.08 -49.25
C LEU A 9 15.81 -6.20 -47.80
N CYS A 10 16.19 -5.31 -46.90
CA CYS A 10 15.67 -5.31 -45.53
C CYS A 10 14.17 -4.94 -45.50
N PHE A 11 13.71 -4.01 -46.34
CA PHE A 11 12.29 -3.69 -46.45
C PHE A 11 11.47 -4.80 -47.11
N ILE A 12 12.03 -5.56 -48.06
CA ILE A 12 11.38 -6.73 -48.65
C ILE A 12 11.37 -7.93 -47.68
N LEU A 13 12.41 -8.08 -46.85
CA LEU A 13 12.44 -9.06 -45.75
C LEU A 13 11.50 -8.69 -44.59
N LEU A 14 11.32 -7.40 -44.30
CA LEU A 14 10.33 -6.91 -43.32
C LEU A 14 8.91 -6.97 -43.88
N ALA A 15 8.67 -6.66 -45.16
CA ALA A 15 7.37 -6.81 -45.79
C ALA A 15 6.97 -8.29 -45.98
N GLY A 16 7.94 -9.20 -46.15
CA GLY A 16 7.73 -10.65 -46.14
C GLY A 16 7.46 -11.25 -44.76
N LEU A 17 7.58 -10.47 -43.68
CA LEU A 17 7.17 -10.85 -42.31
C LEU A 17 5.80 -10.27 -41.91
N PHE A 18 5.23 -9.36 -42.71
CA PHE A 18 3.91 -8.76 -42.48
C PHE A 18 2.87 -9.13 -43.54
N SER A 19 3.14 -10.17 -44.34
CA SER A 19 2.21 -10.69 -45.35
C SER A 19 2.05 -12.20 -45.17
N CYS A 20 0.79 -12.61 -45.01
CA CYS A 20 0.26 -13.98 -44.90
C CYS A 20 0.54 -14.74 -43.59
N ASP A 21 -0.54 -14.91 -42.82
CA ASP A 21 -0.97 -16.15 -42.16
C ASP A 21 0.12 -17.19 -41.88
N LYS A 22 0.92 -16.97 -40.83
CA LYS A 22 1.65 -18.07 -40.18
C LYS A 22 1.10 -18.30 -38.79
N ARG A 23 0.34 -19.39 -38.67
CA ARG A 23 0.00 -20.08 -37.42
C ARG A 23 1.22 -20.13 -36.50
N MET A 24 1.02 -19.77 -35.23
CA MET A 24 2.04 -20.05 -34.21
C MET A 24 2.17 -21.57 -34.06
N PRO A 25 3.39 -22.15 -33.99
CA PRO A 25 3.59 -23.60 -33.91
C PRO A 25 3.05 -24.26 -32.64
N THR A 26 2.60 -23.47 -31.67
CA THR A 26 2.13 -23.90 -30.34
C THR A 26 0.63 -23.68 -30.14
N GLN A 27 -0.09 -23.23 -31.18
CA GLN A 27 -1.54 -23.09 -31.12
C GLN A 27 -2.15 -24.50 -31.23
N PRO A 28 -3.06 -24.91 -30.33
CA PRO A 28 -3.80 -26.16 -30.49
C PRO A 28 -4.42 -26.18 -31.89
N GLU A 29 -4.30 -27.28 -32.61
CA GLU A 29 -5.06 -27.45 -33.85
C GLU A 29 -6.55 -27.34 -33.51
N HIS A 30 -7.21 -26.28 -34.01
CA HIS A 30 -8.65 -26.18 -33.90
C HIS A 30 -9.27 -27.41 -34.56
N GLY A 31 -10.05 -28.14 -33.76
CA GLY A 31 -10.68 -29.39 -34.14
C GLY A 31 -11.58 -29.27 -35.36
N SER A 32 -11.73 -30.41 -36.03
CA SER A 32 -12.62 -30.68 -37.14
C SER A 32 -14.04 -30.14 -36.91
N GLY A 33 -14.35 -29.00 -37.51
CA GLY A 33 -15.72 -28.52 -37.66
C GLY A 33 -16.35 -29.09 -38.92
N ALA A 34 -17.64 -29.45 -38.87
CA ALA A 34 -18.39 -29.81 -40.07
C ALA A 34 -18.71 -28.61 -40.98
N LEU A 35 -18.45 -27.38 -40.52
CA LEU A 35 -18.68 -26.13 -41.22
C LEU A 35 -17.45 -25.22 -41.12
N HIS A 36 -17.03 -24.64 -42.24
CA HIS A 36 -15.95 -23.68 -42.40
C HIS A 36 -16.48 -22.39 -43.01
N PHE A 37 -15.91 -21.27 -42.60
CA PHE A 37 -16.32 -19.93 -43.02
C PHE A 37 -15.12 -19.19 -43.61
N SER A 38 -15.36 -18.40 -44.65
CA SER A 38 -14.35 -17.47 -45.16
C SER A 38 -15.01 -16.17 -45.61
N GLU A 39 -14.24 -15.09 -45.60
CA GLU A 39 -14.73 -13.75 -45.88
C GLU A 39 -13.76 -13.02 -46.82
N GLU A 40 -14.30 -12.35 -47.85
CA GLU A 40 -13.51 -11.60 -48.84
C GLU A 40 -14.12 -10.22 -49.06
N ILE A 41 -13.26 -9.20 -49.19
CA ILE A 41 -13.66 -7.84 -49.58
C ILE A 41 -13.19 -7.60 -51.02
N LEU A 42 -14.14 -7.38 -51.91
CA LEU A 42 -13.88 -7.02 -53.30
C LEU A 42 -14.16 -5.53 -53.48
N PRO A 43 -13.14 -4.69 -53.73
CA PRO A 43 -13.36 -3.25 -53.90
C PRO A 43 -14.15 -2.95 -55.19
N LEU A 44 -15.04 -1.96 -55.12
CA LEU A 44 -15.76 -1.37 -56.26
C LEU A 44 -15.32 0.09 -56.48
N GLU A 45 -15.84 0.74 -57.51
CA GLU A 45 -15.65 2.17 -57.73
C GLU A 45 -16.38 2.99 -56.65
N ASN A 46 -15.91 4.22 -56.39
CA ASN A 46 -16.51 5.19 -55.46
C ASN A 46 -16.56 4.77 -53.97
N ASP A 47 -15.51 4.11 -53.48
CA ASP A 47 -15.38 3.65 -52.07
C ASP A 47 -16.44 2.61 -51.63
N GLU A 48 -17.20 2.04 -52.56
CA GLU A 48 -18.06 0.88 -52.32
C GLU A 48 -17.26 -0.44 -52.43
N TYR A 49 -17.82 -1.53 -51.91
CA TYR A 49 -17.23 -2.85 -51.96
C TYR A 49 -18.30 -3.95 -51.89
N ILE A 50 -17.95 -5.14 -52.37
CA ILE A 50 -18.70 -6.37 -52.13
C ILE A 50 -18.03 -7.09 -50.96
N TYR A 51 -18.84 -7.42 -49.96
CA TYR A 51 -18.47 -8.30 -48.88
C TYR A 51 -19.00 -9.70 -49.18
N ARG A 52 -18.09 -10.63 -49.47
CA ARG A 52 -18.44 -12.01 -49.75
C ARG A 52 -18.30 -12.85 -48.49
N GLN A 53 -19.38 -13.46 -48.05
CA GLN A 53 -19.37 -14.52 -47.04
C GLN A 53 -19.45 -15.88 -47.71
N SER A 54 -18.53 -16.76 -47.40
CA SER A 54 -18.54 -18.14 -47.88
C SER A 54 -18.80 -19.10 -46.73
N VAL A 55 -19.58 -20.15 -47.02
CA VAL A 55 -19.84 -21.27 -46.11
C VAL A 55 -19.44 -22.56 -46.83
N GLU A 56 -18.72 -23.41 -46.14
CA GLU A 56 -18.17 -24.65 -46.70
C GLU A 56 -18.37 -25.81 -45.73
N ALA A 57 -18.78 -26.96 -46.25
CA ALA A 57 -18.85 -28.19 -45.49
C ALA A 57 -17.43 -28.72 -45.27
N GLY A 58 -17.09 -29.12 -44.04
CA GLY A 58 -15.70 -29.35 -43.64
C GLY A 58 -14.93 -30.41 -44.44
N PRO A 59 -13.60 -30.31 -44.48
CA PRO A 59 -12.71 -31.05 -45.37
C PRO A 59 -12.66 -32.57 -45.10
N GLU A 60 -13.21 -33.04 -43.97
CA GLU A 60 -13.24 -34.46 -43.58
C GLU A 60 -14.43 -35.24 -44.18
N LEU A 61 -15.27 -34.58 -44.98
CA LEU A 61 -16.46 -35.18 -45.57
C LEU A 61 -16.12 -35.95 -46.86
N GLN A 62 -16.54 -37.23 -46.92
CA GLN A 62 -16.27 -38.16 -48.03
C GLN A 62 -16.83 -37.68 -49.38
N GLU A 63 -16.24 -38.15 -50.49
CA GLU A 63 -16.76 -37.87 -51.85
C GLU A 63 -18.16 -38.50 -52.06
N GLY A 64 -19.02 -37.80 -52.81
CA GLY A 64 -20.35 -38.29 -53.20
C GLY A 64 -21.50 -37.92 -52.24
N LEU A 65 -21.29 -37.00 -51.31
CA LEU A 65 -22.33 -36.51 -50.40
C LEU A 65 -23.26 -35.49 -51.07
N LEU A 66 -24.50 -35.42 -50.58
CA LEU A 66 -25.45 -34.36 -50.92
C LEU A 66 -25.68 -33.45 -49.72
N PHE A 67 -25.75 -32.16 -49.97
CA PHE A 67 -25.85 -31.11 -48.97
C PHE A 67 -27.19 -30.38 -49.11
N CYS A 68 -27.73 -29.96 -47.98
CA CYS A 68 -28.92 -29.14 -47.88
C CYS A 68 -28.56 -27.98 -46.94
N TRP A 69 -28.71 -26.75 -47.41
CA TRP A 69 -28.21 -25.55 -46.76
C TRP A 69 -29.36 -24.66 -46.31
N LYS A 70 -29.28 -24.12 -45.10
CA LYS A 70 -30.16 -23.09 -44.58
C LYS A 70 -29.29 -22.01 -43.96
N VAL A 71 -29.55 -20.76 -44.35
CA VAL A 71 -28.83 -19.59 -43.83
C VAL A 71 -29.85 -18.61 -43.26
N GLU A 72 -29.47 -17.94 -42.20
CA GLU A 72 -30.27 -16.91 -41.54
C GLU A 72 -29.49 -15.60 -41.63
N THR A 73 -30.15 -14.57 -42.15
CA THR A 73 -29.64 -13.19 -42.15
C THR A 73 -30.27 -12.40 -41.01
N LEU A 74 -29.82 -11.17 -40.80
CA LEU A 74 -30.37 -10.29 -39.77
C LEU A 74 -31.87 -10.00 -39.94
N SER A 75 -32.33 -9.85 -41.17
CA SER A 75 -33.73 -9.55 -41.52
C SER A 75 -34.63 -10.79 -41.46
N GLY A 76 -34.03 -11.98 -41.46
CA GLY A 76 -34.72 -13.25 -41.66
C GLY A 76 -35.09 -13.53 -43.12
N GLU A 77 -34.75 -12.64 -44.06
CA GLU A 77 -34.94 -12.84 -45.49
C GLU A 77 -33.78 -13.62 -46.13
N ALA A 78 -34.04 -14.35 -47.21
CA ALA A 78 -32.96 -15.04 -47.92
C ALA A 78 -32.00 -14.01 -48.57
N PRO A 79 -30.67 -14.26 -48.59
CA PRO A 79 -29.73 -13.38 -49.26
C PRO A 79 -30.13 -13.11 -50.71
N SER A 80 -29.85 -11.90 -51.21
CA SER A 80 -30.21 -11.50 -52.58
C SER A 80 -29.73 -12.52 -53.62
N GLY A 81 -30.63 -12.95 -54.51
CA GLY A 81 -30.36 -13.97 -55.53
C GLY A 81 -30.53 -15.43 -55.06
N TRP A 82 -30.79 -15.65 -53.76
CA TRP A 82 -31.08 -16.96 -53.20
C TRP A 82 -32.57 -17.11 -52.86
N PHE A 83 -33.07 -18.34 -52.95
CA PHE A 83 -34.48 -18.65 -52.69
C PHE A 83 -34.57 -19.82 -51.72
N ALA A 84 -35.45 -19.73 -50.73
CA ALA A 84 -35.65 -20.76 -49.72
C ALA A 84 -37.08 -21.32 -49.73
N ASN A 85 -37.28 -22.48 -49.12
CA ASN A 85 -38.61 -22.99 -48.78
C ASN A 85 -39.17 -22.26 -47.53
N PRO A 86 -40.44 -22.50 -47.14
CA PRO A 86 -41.02 -21.88 -45.94
C PRO A 86 -40.29 -22.18 -44.62
N ASP A 87 -39.49 -23.25 -44.58
CA ASP A 87 -38.68 -23.63 -43.41
C ASP A 87 -37.24 -23.04 -43.45
N GLY A 88 -36.90 -22.27 -44.48
CA GLY A 88 -35.60 -21.60 -44.66
C GLY A 88 -34.53 -22.38 -45.43
N TRP A 89 -34.81 -23.58 -45.93
CA TRP A 89 -33.85 -24.36 -46.72
C TRP A 89 -33.74 -23.87 -48.17
N LEU A 90 -32.51 -23.64 -48.63
CA LEU A 90 -32.19 -23.09 -49.94
C LEU A 90 -32.56 -24.06 -51.08
N TRP A 91 -33.13 -23.50 -52.14
CA TRP A 91 -33.44 -24.20 -53.38
C TRP A 91 -32.25 -24.21 -54.32
N PHE A 92 -31.94 -25.40 -54.84
CA PHE A 92 -30.98 -25.64 -55.89
C PHE A 92 -31.68 -26.17 -57.14
N ARG A 93 -31.06 -25.99 -58.30
CA ARG A 93 -31.57 -26.52 -59.56
C ARG A 93 -31.28 -28.02 -59.66
N THR A 94 -32.26 -28.82 -60.07
CA THR A 94 -32.03 -30.25 -60.37
C THR A 94 -31.18 -30.40 -61.62
N SER A 95 -30.45 -31.52 -61.75
CA SER A 95 -29.60 -31.81 -62.92
C SER A 95 -30.36 -31.82 -64.25
N GLU A 96 -31.66 -32.07 -64.21
CA GLU A 96 -32.55 -32.14 -65.38
C GLU A 96 -33.53 -30.94 -65.46
N GLY A 97 -33.39 -29.94 -64.59
CA GLY A 97 -34.34 -28.83 -64.46
C GLY A 97 -34.16 -27.73 -65.53
N ASP A 98 -35.25 -27.32 -66.17
CA ASP A 98 -35.25 -26.24 -67.19
C ASP A 98 -34.73 -24.91 -66.62
N SER A 99 -33.59 -24.46 -67.15
CA SER A 99 -32.90 -23.23 -66.74
C SER A 99 -33.73 -21.95 -66.91
N ASN A 100 -34.77 -21.98 -67.75
CA ASN A 100 -35.63 -20.82 -68.01
C ASN A 100 -36.69 -20.60 -66.93
N ILE A 101 -36.95 -21.59 -66.07
CA ILE A 101 -37.88 -21.47 -64.95
C ILE A 101 -37.13 -20.97 -63.71
N PRO A 102 -37.51 -19.82 -63.11
CA PRO A 102 -36.90 -19.30 -61.89
C PRO A 102 -37.04 -20.26 -60.69
N LEU A 103 -36.04 -20.29 -59.80
CA LEU A 103 -36.08 -21.10 -58.57
C LEU A 103 -37.17 -20.63 -57.58
N SER A 104 -37.60 -19.37 -57.67
CA SER A 104 -38.73 -18.82 -56.91
C SER A 104 -40.06 -19.49 -57.23
N GLN A 105 -40.22 -20.06 -58.44
CA GLN A 105 -41.46 -20.71 -58.84
C GLN A 105 -41.49 -22.19 -58.40
N PRO A 106 -42.61 -22.70 -57.83
CA PRO A 106 -42.77 -24.12 -57.53
C PRO A 106 -42.71 -25.02 -58.76
N GLY A 107 -42.01 -26.15 -58.66
CA GLY A 107 -41.93 -27.15 -59.72
C GLY A 107 -40.87 -28.23 -59.48
N ALA A 108 -40.74 -29.18 -60.41
CA ALA A 108 -39.75 -30.27 -60.34
C ALA A 108 -38.32 -29.84 -60.73
N HIS A 109 -38.14 -28.60 -61.21
CA HIS A 109 -36.85 -28.01 -61.58
C HIS A 109 -35.99 -27.59 -60.36
N ARG A 110 -36.56 -27.64 -59.14
CA ARG A 110 -35.88 -27.28 -57.89
C ARG A 110 -35.80 -28.46 -56.90
N THR A 111 -34.72 -28.51 -56.13
CA THR A 111 -34.41 -29.52 -55.10
C THR A 111 -33.73 -28.86 -53.90
N LEU A 112 -33.85 -29.44 -52.70
CA LEU A 112 -33.11 -29.00 -51.52
C LEU A 112 -31.69 -29.59 -51.45
N TRP A 113 -31.43 -30.63 -52.24
CA TRP A 113 -30.15 -31.35 -52.24
C TRP A 113 -29.24 -30.88 -53.36
N THR A 114 -27.99 -30.56 -53.02
CA THR A 114 -26.95 -30.13 -53.94
C THR A 114 -25.65 -30.91 -53.73
N SER A 115 -24.83 -31.04 -54.77
CA SER A 115 -23.45 -31.52 -54.65
C SER A 115 -22.47 -30.41 -54.27
N ARG A 116 -22.92 -29.15 -54.18
CA ARG A 116 -22.08 -28.02 -53.77
C ARG A 116 -21.80 -28.08 -52.27
N SER A 117 -20.56 -28.41 -51.93
CA SER A 117 -20.03 -28.36 -50.56
C SER A 117 -19.70 -26.93 -50.11
N LYS A 118 -19.65 -25.96 -51.01
CA LYS A 118 -19.36 -24.55 -50.72
C LYS A 118 -20.37 -23.63 -51.39
N LEU A 119 -20.82 -22.59 -50.67
CA LEU A 119 -21.65 -21.51 -51.19
C LEU A 119 -21.02 -20.15 -50.86
N ASP A 120 -21.17 -19.20 -51.78
CA ASP A 120 -20.71 -17.82 -51.65
C ASP A 120 -21.91 -16.87 -51.72
N PHE A 121 -21.94 -15.89 -50.82
CA PHE A 121 -23.00 -14.89 -50.69
C PHE A 121 -22.40 -13.48 -50.75
N ASP A 122 -22.86 -12.69 -51.72
CA ASP A 122 -22.34 -11.34 -51.98
C ASP A 122 -23.26 -10.28 -51.37
N PHE A 123 -22.70 -9.48 -50.47
CA PHE A 123 -23.35 -8.34 -49.84
C PHE A 123 -22.73 -7.05 -50.36
N TYR A 124 -23.53 -6.23 -51.04
CA TYR A 124 -23.08 -4.97 -51.61
C TYR A 124 -23.17 -3.88 -50.57
N SER A 125 -22.10 -3.11 -50.38
CA SER A 125 -22.17 -1.92 -49.54
C SER A 125 -23.00 -0.82 -50.22
N LEU A 126 -23.64 0.01 -49.39
CA LEU A 126 -24.34 1.22 -49.80
C LEU A 126 -23.92 2.37 -48.89
N ASP A 127 -23.38 3.44 -49.48
CA ASP A 127 -22.70 4.53 -48.77
C ASP A 127 -21.58 4.00 -47.86
N GLY A 128 -20.86 2.97 -48.33
CA GLY A 128 -19.81 2.27 -47.59
C GLY A 128 -20.30 1.37 -46.45
N LYS A 129 -21.62 1.24 -46.25
CA LYS A 129 -22.21 0.44 -45.17
C LYS A 129 -22.71 -0.92 -45.63
N LEU A 130 -22.54 -1.93 -44.79
CA LEU A 130 -23.10 -3.27 -44.99
C LEU A 130 -24.33 -3.49 -44.12
N ARG A 131 -25.27 -4.27 -44.68
CA ARG A 131 -26.50 -4.69 -44.02
C ARG A 131 -26.80 -6.16 -44.34
N ASP A 132 -27.57 -6.77 -43.45
CA ASP A 132 -28.22 -8.07 -43.65
C ASP A 132 -27.28 -9.25 -43.95
N LEU A 133 -26.13 -9.28 -43.29
CA LEU A 133 -25.17 -10.38 -43.38
C LEU A 133 -25.78 -11.69 -42.86
N ILE A 134 -25.20 -12.83 -43.28
CA ILE A 134 -25.50 -14.14 -42.69
C ILE A 134 -24.95 -14.19 -41.27
N VAL A 135 -25.79 -14.61 -40.34
CA VAL A 135 -25.50 -14.68 -38.90
C VAL A 135 -25.57 -16.11 -38.37
N LYS A 136 -26.26 -17.01 -39.07
CA LYS A 136 -26.34 -18.43 -38.68
C LYS A 136 -26.46 -19.33 -39.90
N VAL A 137 -25.90 -20.52 -39.79
CA VAL A 137 -25.88 -21.54 -40.85
C VAL A 137 -26.29 -22.89 -40.29
N GLU A 138 -27.20 -23.55 -40.99
CA GLU A 138 -27.61 -24.93 -40.77
C GLU A 138 -27.30 -25.75 -42.03
N LEU A 139 -26.67 -26.91 -41.84
CA LEU A 139 -26.27 -27.83 -42.89
C LEU A 139 -26.80 -29.22 -42.59
N ARG A 140 -27.50 -29.81 -43.55
CA ARG A 140 -27.86 -31.22 -43.53
C ARG A 140 -27.08 -31.97 -44.60
N VAL A 141 -26.33 -32.98 -44.17
CA VAL A 141 -25.49 -33.82 -45.03
C VAL A 141 -26.14 -35.18 -45.20
N LYS A 142 -26.33 -35.64 -46.44
CA LYS A 142 -26.84 -36.96 -46.77
C LYS A 142 -25.75 -37.85 -47.34
N LYS A 143 -25.58 -39.01 -46.71
CA LYS A 143 -24.63 -40.06 -47.12
C LYS A 143 -25.21 -40.95 -48.22
N ALA A 144 -24.34 -41.71 -48.88
CA ALA A 144 -24.72 -42.64 -49.95
C ALA A 144 -25.70 -43.75 -49.48
N ASP A 145 -25.67 -44.10 -48.21
CA ASP A 145 -26.60 -45.05 -47.57
C ASP A 145 -27.99 -44.44 -47.23
N GLY A 146 -28.18 -43.15 -47.52
CA GLY A 146 -29.42 -42.42 -47.27
C GLY A 146 -29.54 -41.79 -45.88
N THR A 147 -28.58 -42.01 -44.98
CA THR A 147 -28.58 -41.39 -43.64
C THR A 147 -28.24 -39.90 -43.71
N THR A 148 -28.81 -39.12 -42.79
CA THR A 148 -28.61 -37.66 -42.72
C THR A 148 -28.00 -37.24 -41.39
N SER A 149 -27.11 -36.24 -41.43
CA SER A 149 -26.53 -35.58 -40.26
C SER A 149 -26.76 -34.09 -40.36
N ASP A 150 -27.24 -33.49 -39.27
CA ASP A 150 -27.57 -32.07 -39.19
C ASP A 150 -26.52 -31.34 -38.35
N TYR A 151 -26.04 -30.21 -38.86
CA TYR A 151 -25.05 -29.34 -38.24
C TYR A 151 -25.60 -27.92 -38.22
N HIS A 152 -25.29 -27.16 -37.17
CA HIS A 152 -25.70 -25.77 -37.06
C HIS A 152 -24.69 -24.98 -36.24
N CYS A 153 -24.41 -23.74 -36.65
CA CYS A 153 -23.59 -22.80 -35.88
C CYS A 153 -23.85 -21.35 -36.29
N GLY A 154 -23.44 -20.40 -35.45
CA GLY A 154 -23.36 -18.99 -35.83
C GLY A 154 -22.30 -18.78 -36.91
N PHE A 155 -22.45 -17.74 -37.72
CA PHE A 155 -21.46 -17.39 -38.72
C PHE A 155 -20.19 -16.88 -38.01
N LYS A 156 -19.06 -17.56 -38.26
CA LYS A 156 -17.77 -17.23 -37.69
C LYS A 156 -17.06 -16.20 -38.55
N SER A 157 -16.81 -15.01 -38.00
CA SER A 157 -16.10 -13.92 -38.68
C SER A 157 -14.69 -13.76 -38.12
N GLU A 158 -13.71 -13.67 -39.01
CA GLU A 158 -12.31 -13.34 -38.68
C GLU A 158 -12.01 -11.86 -38.89
N ARG A 159 -12.84 -11.18 -39.69
CA ARG A 159 -12.56 -9.82 -40.18
C ARG A 159 -13.36 -8.73 -39.50
N LEU A 160 -14.59 -8.99 -39.06
CA LEU A 160 -15.49 -7.92 -38.61
C LEU A 160 -15.37 -7.67 -37.11
N LEU A 161 -15.27 -8.73 -36.32
CA LEU A 161 -15.18 -8.67 -34.88
C LEU A 161 -14.04 -9.54 -34.34
N SER A 162 -13.39 -9.05 -33.29
CA SER A 162 -12.49 -9.84 -32.46
C SER A 162 -12.59 -9.37 -31.01
N SER A 163 -11.90 -10.06 -30.12
CA SER A 163 -11.81 -9.70 -28.71
C SER A 163 -10.38 -9.64 -28.21
N ARG A 164 -10.21 -9.06 -27.02
CA ARG A 164 -8.98 -9.15 -26.23
C ARG A 164 -9.32 -9.65 -24.83
N LEU A 165 -8.57 -10.65 -24.40
CA LEU A 165 -8.55 -11.16 -23.04
C LEU A 165 -7.42 -10.47 -22.25
N GLU A 166 -7.75 -9.96 -21.07
CA GLU A 166 -6.78 -9.34 -20.16
C GLU A 166 -6.87 -10.01 -18.78
N THR A 167 -5.71 -10.38 -18.25
CA THR A 167 -5.52 -11.03 -16.96
C THR A 167 -4.32 -10.41 -16.24
N ASP A 168 -4.30 -10.52 -14.92
CA ASP A 168 -3.20 -10.00 -14.10
C ASP A 168 -2.02 -10.99 -13.99
N PHE A 169 -2.12 -12.15 -14.66
CA PHE A 169 -1.12 -13.20 -14.71
C PHE A 169 -0.78 -13.59 -16.15
N THR A 170 0.34 -14.29 -16.30
CA THR A 170 0.85 -14.80 -17.58
C THR A 170 0.51 -16.27 -17.78
N GLU A 171 0.65 -16.76 -19.01
CA GLU A 171 0.44 -18.17 -19.35
C GLU A 171 1.27 -19.12 -18.47
N GLY A 172 0.61 -20.18 -17.99
CA GLY A 172 1.22 -21.20 -17.13
C GLY A 172 1.41 -20.79 -15.66
N ALA A 173 1.00 -19.58 -15.27
CA ALA A 173 1.08 -19.10 -13.89
C ALA A 173 0.36 -20.05 -12.91
N VAL A 174 0.87 -20.11 -11.69
CA VAL A 174 0.23 -20.81 -10.57
C VAL A 174 -0.70 -19.83 -9.87
N THR A 175 -1.98 -20.16 -9.80
CA THR A 175 -3.04 -19.26 -9.30
C THR A 175 -3.88 -19.94 -8.22
N GLY A 176 -4.60 -19.14 -7.44
CA GLY A 176 -5.71 -19.63 -6.62
C GLY A 176 -6.98 -19.90 -7.45
N ALA A 177 -8.02 -20.36 -6.75
CA ALA A 177 -9.35 -20.71 -7.25
C ALA A 177 -10.36 -19.54 -7.15
N GLY A 178 -9.94 -18.33 -7.52
CA GLY A 178 -10.73 -17.10 -7.42
C GLY A 178 -10.12 -16.01 -8.30
N LEU A 179 -10.54 -15.92 -9.57
CA LEU A 179 -9.90 -15.12 -10.61
C LEU A 179 -10.90 -14.23 -11.34
N GLU A 180 -10.41 -13.08 -11.84
CA GLU A 180 -11.16 -12.18 -12.72
C GLU A 180 -10.52 -12.17 -14.12
N PHE A 181 -11.36 -12.33 -15.14
CA PHE A 181 -11.00 -12.21 -16.54
C PHE A 181 -11.68 -10.97 -17.13
N ARG A 182 -10.89 -10.06 -17.69
CA ARG A 182 -11.38 -8.82 -18.31
C ARG A 182 -11.44 -9.01 -19.82
N LEU A 183 -12.63 -8.87 -20.38
CA LEU A 183 -12.92 -9.08 -21.80
C LEU A 183 -13.14 -7.73 -22.46
N HIS A 184 -12.58 -7.54 -23.64
CA HIS A 184 -12.73 -6.31 -24.41
C HIS A 184 -13.12 -6.62 -25.84
N GLU A 185 -14.08 -5.87 -26.37
CA GLU A 185 -14.44 -5.96 -27.79
C GLU A 185 -13.44 -5.19 -28.66
N ILE A 186 -13.16 -5.71 -29.84
CA ILE A 186 -12.41 -5.04 -30.90
C ILE A 186 -13.24 -5.14 -32.18
N VAL A 187 -13.88 -4.03 -32.53
CA VAL A 187 -14.64 -3.93 -33.79
C VAL A 187 -13.72 -3.39 -34.88
N GLN A 188 -13.48 -4.18 -35.92
CA GLN A 188 -12.53 -3.83 -36.98
C GLN A 188 -13.16 -3.01 -38.11
N ASN A 189 -14.48 -3.07 -38.29
CA ASN A 189 -15.18 -2.33 -39.35
C ASN A 189 -16.48 -1.67 -38.84
N ILE A 190 -16.40 -0.39 -38.48
CA ILE A 190 -17.52 0.40 -37.94
C ILE A 190 -18.68 0.65 -38.93
N TYR A 191 -18.53 0.26 -40.20
CA TYR A 191 -19.51 0.52 -41.26
C TYR A 191 -20.50 -0.63 -41.48
N VAL A 192 -20.37 -1.74 -40.73
CA VAL A 192 -21.44 -2.74 -40.63
C VAL A 192 -22.41 -2.27 -39.56
N GLU A 193 -23.67 -2.01 -39.92
CA GLU A 193 -24.68 -1.65 -38.93
C GLU A 193 -24.76 -2.75 -37.86
N GLY A 194 -25.00 -2.42 -36.58
CA GLY A 194 -25.21 -3.44 -35.53
C GLY A 194 -24.01 -4.27 -35.06
N LEU A 195 -22.79 -4.01 -35.54
CA LEU A 195 -21.61 -4.84 -35.25
C LEU A 195 -21.04 -4.69 -33.83
N SER A 196 -21.57 -3.78 -33.00
CA SER A 196 -21.23 -3.71 -31.57
C SER A 196 -21.43 -5.05 -30.87
N GLY A 197 -20.58 -5.37 -29.90
CA GLY A 197 -20.71 -6.52 -29.03
C GLY A 197 -22.06 -6.58 -28.31
N SER A 198 -22.61 -7.79 -28.25
CA SER A 198 -23.74 -8.15 -27.39
C SER A 198 -23.22 -8.70 -26.06
N HIS A 199 -22.41 -9.75 -26.13
CA HIS A 199 -21.89 -10.48 -24.98
C HIS A 199 -20.72 -11.37 -25.40
N PHE A 200 -20.10 -12.02 -24.42
CA PHE A 200 -19.07 -13.03 -24.64
C PHE A 200 -19.60 -14.40 -24.28
N MET A 201 -19.18 -15.39 -25.05
CA MET A 201 -19.28 -16.78 -24.65
C MET A 201 -17.95 -17.20 -24.05
N PHE A 202 -17.95 -17.96 -22.97
CA PHE A 202 -16.73 -18.45 -22.32
C PHE A 202 -16.88 -19.88 -21.79
N ARG A 203 -15.77 -20.60 -21.67
CA ARG A 203 -15.71 -21.95 -21.10
C ARG A 203 -14.38 -22.21 -20.39
N LEU A 204 -14.35 -23.28 -19.58
CA LEU A 204 -13.13 -23.78 -18.95
C LEU A 204 -12.78 -25.16 -19.52
N ASN A 205 -11.60 -25.29 -20.12
CA ASN A 205 -11.07 -26.56 -20.60
C ASN A 205 -9.96 -27.06 -19.66
N ILE A 206 -9.68 -28.37 -19.69
CA ILE A 206 -8.53 -28.98 -19.00
C ILE A 206 -7.52 -29.43 -20.03
N LEU A 207 -6.27 -29.01 -19.84
CA LEU A 207 -5.12 -29.38 -20.65
C LEU A 207 -4.20 -30.36 -19.90
N ASN A 208 -3.48 -31.19 -20.63
CA ASN A 208 -2.38 -32.01 -20.10
C ASN A 208 -1.04 -31.24 -20.07
N ASN A 209 0.05 -31.89 -19.62
CA ASN A 209 1.40 -31.32 -19.59
C ASN A 209 2.00 -30.96 -20.96
N ARG A 210 1.38 -31.40 -22.06
CA ARG A 210 1.75 -31.04 -23.44
C ARG A 210 0.87 -29.93 -24.00
N LEU A 211 0.01 -29.34 -23.17
CA LEU A 211 -0.98 -28.31 -23.53
C LEU A 211 -2.04 -28.81 -24.53
N GLU A 212 -2.24 -30.13 -24.61
CA GLU A 212 -3.33 -30.72 -25.40
C GLU A 212 -4.61 -30.73 -24.55
N VAL A 213 -5.73 -30.34 -25.16
CA VAL A 213 -7.05 -30.37 -24.52
C VAL A 213 -7.46 -31.83 -24.27
N ILE A 214 -7.68 -32.17 -23.00
CA ILE A 214 -8.13 -33.50 -22.57
C ILE A 214 -9.58 -33.49 -22.05
N SER A 215 -10.14 -32.32 -21.77
CA SER A 215 -11.56 -32.12 -21.46
C SER A 215 -11.98 -30.73 -21.91
N GLU A 216 -13.07 -30.66 -22.67
CA GLU A 216 -13.72 -29.38 -23.01
C GLU A 216 -14.85 -29.08 -22.02
N GLY A 217 -15.00 -27.80 -21.70
CA GLY A 217 -16.13 -27.30 -20.92
C GLY A 217 -17.32 -26.90 -21.79
N GLU A 218 -18.47 -26.71 -21.15
CA GLU A 218 -19.66 -26.12 -21.78
C GLU A 218 -19.48 -24.61 -21.98
N TRP A 219 -20.13 -24.06 -23.00
CA TRP A 219 -20.14 -22.62 -23.27
C TRP A 219 -21.16 -21.90 -22.38
N HIS A 220 -20.71 -20.88 -21.65
CA HIS A 220 -21.52 -20.02 -20.81
C HIS A 220 -21.60 -18.60 -21.40
N SER A 221 -22.76 -17.96 -21.25
CA SER A 221 -22.97 -16.58 -21.73
C SER A 221 -22.68 -15.56 -20.65
N SER A 222 -21.95 -14.49 -20.99
CA SER A 222 -21.71 -13.38 -20.07
C SER A 222 -22.94 -12.48 -19.84
N LEU A 223 -24.05 -12.69 -20.57
CA LEU A 223 -25.31 -11.95 -20.36
C LEU A 223 -25.91 -12.17 -18.97
N GLU A 224 -25.66 -13.32 -18.38
CA GLU A 224 -26.18 -13.68 -17.06
C GLU A 224 -25.33 -13.08 -15.92
N LEU A 225 -24.18 -12.50 -16.26
CA LEU A 225 -23.28 -11.86 -15.31
C LEU A 225 -23.70 -10.40 -15.06
N ARG A 226 -23.32 -9.90 -13.88
CA ARG A 226 -23.56 -8.49 -13.51
C ARG A 226 -22.84 -7.52 -14.45
N ASP A 227 -21.69 -7.91 -14.97
CA ASP A 227 -20.90 -7.17 -15.95
C ASP A 227 -20.51 -8.14 -17.08
N ALA A 228 -21.07 -7.92 -18.27
CA ALA A 228 -20.84 -8.79 -19.43
C ALA A 228 -19.38 -8.78 -19.93
N TYR A 229 -18.56 -7.82 -19.49
CA TYR A 229 -17.14 -7.67 -19.85
C TYR A 229 -16.20 -8.18 -18.74
N ARG A 230 -16.73 -8.68 -17.63
CA ARG A 230 -15.92 -9.22 -16.52
C ARG A 230 -16.44 -10.55 -16.04
N VAL A 231 -15.64 -11.59 -16.21
CA VAL A 231 -15.95 -12.94 -15.72
C VAL A 231 -15.17 -13.18 -14.44
N LYS A 232 -15.87 -13.26 -13.30
CA LYS A 232 -15.29 -13.66 -12.02
C LYS A 232 -15.62 -15.12 -11.76
N LEU A 233 -14.60 -15.96 -11.63
CA LEU A 233 -14.74 -17.40 -11.41
C LEU A 233 -14.11 -17.79 -10.07
N GLY A 234 -14.72 -18.77 -9.41
CA GLY A 234 -14.19 -19.38 -8.20
C GLY A 234 -14.78 -20.77 -7.95
N LEU A 235 -14.56 -21.33 -6.77
CA LEU A 235 -15.04 -22.68 -6.43
C LEU A 235 -16.58 -22.81 -6.47
N ASN A 236 -17.29 -21.71 -6.21
CA ASN A 236 -18.75 -21.68 -6.11
C ASN A 236 -19.44 -20.99 -7.30
N THR A 237 -18.72 -20.75 -8.40
CA THR A 237 -19.28 -20.18 -9.63
C THR A 237 -19.70 -21.27 -10.60
N GLU A 238 -20.42 -20.90 -11.65
CA GLU A 238 -20.75 -21.78 -12.77
C GLU A 238 -20.18 -21.16 -14.06
N PRO A 239 -19.15 -21.76 -14.68
CA PRO A 239 -18.44 -22.99 -14.26
C PRO A 239 -17.57 -22.75 -13.01
N ALA A 240 -17.30 -23.83 -12.27
CA ALA A 240 -16.48 -23.78 -11.06
C ALA A 240 -14.99 -23.85 -11.41
N LEU A 241 -14.18 -22.99 -10.80
CA LEU A 241 -12.73 -23.00 -10.95
C LEU A 241 -12.08 -23.91 -9.90
N SER A 242 -11.85 -25.17 -10.25
CA SER A 242 -11.31 -26.18 -9.33
C SER A 242 -9.79 -26.37 -9.44
N PRO A 243 -9.11 -26.80 -8.36
CA PRO A 243 -7.69 -27.13 -8.40
C PRO A 243 -7.36 -28.20 -9.46
N ASN A 244 -6.26 -28.02 -10.18
CA ASN A 244 -5.83 -28.98 -11.19
C ASN A 244 -5.18 -30.21 -10.55
N ALA A 245 -5.37 -31.37 -11.18
CA ALA A 245 -4.57 -32.54 -10.85
C ALA A 245 -3.09 -32.33 -11.23
N VAL A 246 -2.22 -33.21 -10.73
CA VAL A 246 -0.78 -33.16 -11.04
C VAL A 246 -0.60 -33.28 -12.56
N GLY A 247 0.07 -32.27 -13.13
CA GLY A 247 0.38 -32.24 -14.56
C GLY A 247 -0.77 -31.80 -15.47
N GLN A 248 -1.77 -31.12 -14.92
CA GLN A 248 -2.87 -30.52 -15.66
C GLN A 248 -2.88 -29.00 -15.51
N TYR A 249 -3.50 -28.34 -16.49
CA TYR A 249 -3.74 -26.89 -16.53
C TYR A 249 -5.22 -26.64 -16.82
N THR A 250 -5.73 -25.52 -16.32
CA THR A 250 -7.02 -24.97 -16.75
C THR A 250 -6.77 -23.99 -17.88
N GLN A 251 -7.62 -24.00 -18.91
CA GLN A 251 -7.66 -22.99 -19.94
C GLN A 251 -8.99 -22.24 -19.86
N PHE A 252 -8.94 -20.92 -19.70
CA PHE A 252 -10.08 -20.06 -19.93
C PHE A 252 -10.11 -19.72 -21.42
N GLU A 253 -11.23 -19.95 -22.08
CA GLU A 253 -11.44 -19.65 -23.50
C GLU A 253 -12.71 -18.81 -23.67
N SER A 254 -12.66 -17.78 -24.51
CA SER A 254 -13.79 -16.89 -24.76
C SER A 254 -13.84 -16.36 -26.19
N TYR A 255 -15.05 -16.08 -26.69
CA TYR A 255 -15.26 -15.40 -27.97
C TYR A 255 -16.38 -14.36 -27.89
N LEU A 256 -16.32 -13.32 -28.71
CA LEU A 256 -17.33 -12.26 -28.77
C LEU A 256 -18.51 -12.65 -29.68
N VAL A 257 -19.72 -12.28 -29.26
CA VAL A 257 -20.95 -12.34 -30.07
C VAL A 257 -21.45 -10.91 -30.28
N SER A 258 -21.65 -10.51 -31.54
CA SER A 258 -22.19 -9.18 -31.87
C SER A 258 -23.70 -9.12 -31.59
N ARG A 259 -24.28 -7.91 -31.55
CA ARG A 259 -25.75 -7.74 -31.44
C ARG A 259 -26.53 -8.30 -32.63
N GLN A 260 -25.85 -8.62 -33.73
CA GLN A 260 -26.45 -9.28 -34.88
C GLN A 260 -26.39 -10.81 -34.80
N GLY A 261 -25.60 -11.37 -33.89
CA GLY A 261 -25.38 -12.82 -33.81
C GLY A 261 -24.18 -13.30 -34.64
N LEU A 262 -23.34 -12.40 -35.16
CA LEU A 262 -22.03 -12.79 -35.68
C LEU A 262 -21.12 -13.20 -34.52
N GLU A 263 -20.38 -14.28 -34.71
CA GLU A 263 -19.49 -14.82 -33.69
C GLU A 263 -18.03 -14.64 -34.13
N GLU A 264 -17.15 -14.30 -33.18
CA GLU A 264 -15.71 -14.29 -33.44
C GLU A 264 -15.23 -15.71 -33.78
N ALA A 265 -14.51 -15.83 -34.89
CA ALA A 265 -14.04 -17.12 -35.40
C ALA A 265 -12.92 -17.75 -34.56
N ASN A 266 -12.04 -16.91 -33.99
CA ASN A 266 -10.85 -17.34 -33.26
C ASN A 266 -10.97 -16.94 -31.78
N PRO A 267 -11.45 -17.86 -30.90
CA PRO A 267 -11.53 -17.60 -29.47
C PRO A 267 -10.17 -17.18 -28.88
N LYS A 268 -10.23 -16.31 -27.88
CA LYS A 268 -9.07 -15.94 -27.07
C LYS A 268 -8.99 -16.87 -25.88
N SER A 269 -7.78 -17.31 -25.55
CA SER A 269 -7.56 -18.17 -24.41
C SER A 269 -6.31 -17.81 -23.62
N ILE A 270 -6.29 -18.26 -22.37
CA ILE A 270 -5.12 -18.27 -21.50
C ILE A 270 -5.16 -19.55 -20.68
N TYR A 271 -4.01 -20.17 -20.45
CA TYR A 271 -3.89 -21.34 -19.57
C TYR A 271 -3.08 -21.02 -18.32
N PHE A 272 -3.44 -21.67 -17.22
CA PHE A 272 -2.86 -21.45 -15.90
C PHE A 272 -3.09 -22.70 -15.03
N ARG A 273 -2.43 -22.75 -13.87
CA ARG A 273 -2.52 -23.86 -12.94
C ARG A 273 -3.15 -23.42 -11.63
N VAL A 274 -4.40 -23.83 -11.41
CA VAL A 274 -5.13 -23.63 -10.16
C VAL A 274 -4.58 -24.56 -9.09
N ARG A 275 -4.18 -24.00 -7.96
CA ARG A 275 -3.80 -24.75 -6.75
C ARG A 275 -4.64 -24.30 -5.57
N ASP A 276 -4.82 -25.24 -4.65
CA ASP A 276 -5.44 -25.01 -3.36
C ASP A 276 -4.38 -24.71 -2.28
N GLY A 277 -4.83 -24.28 -1.11
CA GLY A 277 -3.99 -24.06 0.07
C GLY A 277 -3.41 -22.66 0.19
N PHE A 278 -3.78 -21.74 -0.69
CA PHE A 278 -3.44 -20.33 -0.55
C PHE A 278 -4.31 -19.66 0.50
N GLN A 279 -3.71 -18.82 1.35
CA GLN A 279 -4.40 -18.07 2.38
C GLN A 279 -4.02 -16.59 2.32
N PRO A 280 -4.98 -15.65 2.29
CA PRO A 280 -4.65 -14.23 2.34
C PRO A 280 -4.17 -13.85 3.75
N GLN A 281 -3.48 -12.72 3.87
CA GLN A 281 -3.02 -12.18 5.16
C GLN A 281 -3.65 -10.82 5.43
N ALA A 282 -4.38 -10.69 6.55
CA ALA A 282 -4.91 -9.41 7.03
C ALA A 282 -3.81 -8.56 7.67
N LEU A 283 -3.89 -7.24 7.50
CA LEU A 283 -2.96 -6.29 8.10
C LEU A 283 -3.71 -5.14 8.79
N ILE A 284 -3.14 -4.66 9.89
CA ILE A 284 -3.51 -3.38 10.51
C ILE A 284 -2.29 -2.47 10.34
N TYR A 285 -2.47 -1.35 9.64
CA TYR A 285 -1.35 -0.49 9.32
C TYR A 285 -0.99 0.40 10.50
N GLY A 286 0.01 -0.01 11.29
CA GLY A 286 0.47 0.75 12.46
C GLY A 286 0.93 2.17 12.10
N GLN A 287 1.42 2.37 10.89
CA GLN A 287 1.86 3.67 10.36
C GLN A 287 0.70 4.65 10.11
N THR A 288 -0.56 4.22 10.27
CA THR A 288 -1.75 5.07 10.15
C THR A 288 -2.62 5.07 11.41
N LEU A 289 -2.14 4.44 12.50
CA LEU A 289 -2.72 4.57 13.83
C LEU A 289 -2.36 5.94 14.42
N VAL A 290 -3.27 6.88 14.23
CA VAL A 290 -3.02 8.31 14.43
C VAL A 290 -3.99 8.89 15.44
N GLY A 291 -3.43 9.60 16.42
CA GLY A 291 -4.18 10.38 17.39
C GLY A 291 -4.38 11.80 16.90
N LEU A 292 -5.62 12.27 16.91
CA LEU A 292 -6.00 13.63 16.52
C LEU A 292 -6.62 14.33 17.72
N GLY A 293 -5.96 15.34 18.29
CA GLY A 293 -6.52 16.12 19.39
C GLY A 293 -5.46 16.96 20.11
N GLN A 294 -5.88 17.72 21.11
CA GLN A 294 -5.02 18.67 21.83
C GLN A 294 -3.80 18.06 22.52
N ASN A 295 -3.81 16.75 22.84
CA ASN A 295 -2.67 16.05 23.44
C ASN A 295 -1.92 15.15 22.43
N HIS A 296 -2.26 15.25 21.13
CA HIS A 296 -1.68 14.44 20.07
C HIS A 296 -1.33 15.31 18.89
N TYR A 297 -0.12 15.87 18.95
CA TYR A 297 0.42 16.63 17.84
C TYR A 297 1.93 16.41 17.69
N SER A 298 2.42 16.67 16.48
CA SER A 298 3.82 16.77 16.12
C SER A 298 4.18 18.23 15.82
N ILE A 299 5.37 18.63 16.29
CA ILE A 299 6.01 19.90 15.92
C ILE A 299 6.94 19.76 14.73
N ASP A 300 7.16 18.54 14.25
CA ASP A 300 8.01 18.25 13.11
C ASP A 300 7.21 18.28 11.81
N ASN A 301 7.53 19.26 10.96
CA ASN A 301 6.92 19.41 9.65
C ASN A 301 7.62 18.60 8.54
N THR A 302 8.65 17.83 8.86
CA THR A 302 9.34 16.98 7.86
C THR A 302 8.76 15.57 7.79
N LEU A 303 8.05 15.14 8.84
CA LEU A 303 7.25 13.90 8.88
C LEU A 303 5.92 14.01 8.09
N HIS A 304 5.79 15.03 7.22
CA HIS A 304 4.61 15.27 6.40
C HIS A 304 4.27 14.06 5.53
N LYS A 305 3.16 13.41 5.83
CA LYS A 305 2.46 12.53 4.90
C LYS A 305 1.03 13.06 4.72
N PRO A 306 0.58 13.46 3.53
CA PRO A 306 -0.54 14.40 3.37
C PRO A 306 -1.93 13.87 3.73
N GLU A 307 -2.15 12.56 3.75
CA GLU A 307 -3.50 12.01 3.57
C GLU A 307 -4.30 11.84 4.87
N PHE A 308 -3.61 11.72 6.00
CA PHE A 308 -4.27 11.46 7.29
C PHE A 308 -4.11 12.60 8.30
N TYR A 309 -3.48 13.71 7.89
CA TYR A 309 -3.02 14.73 8.83
C TYR A 309 -3.80 16.06 8.81
N ASN A 310 -4.74 16.22 9.74
CA ASN A 310 -5.43 17.49 9.97
C ASN A 310 -4.59 18.42 10.86
N LEU A 311 -4.55 19.72 10.54
CA LEU A 311 -3.98 20.75 11.42
C LEU A 311 -4.79 20.87 12.71
N ILE A 312 -4.13 20.80 13.87
CA ILE A 312 -4.78 20.97 15.17
C ILE A 312 -3.97 21.96 16.04
N PRO A 313 -4.54 23.14 16.34
CA PRO A 313 -5.82 23.69 15.86
C PRO A 313 -5.77 24.07 14.37
N GLN A 314 -6.94 24.26 13.74
CA GLN A 314 -7.10 24.55 12.29
C GLN A 314 -6.26 25.73 11.75
N ASN A 315 -5.74 26.61 12.62
CA ASN A 315 -4.88 27.76 12.29
C ASN A 315 -3.47 27.67 12.90
N GLY A 316 -3.04 26.49 13.35
CA GLY A 316 -1.73 26.26 13.96
C GLY A 316 -0.72 25.62 13.00
N ASN A 317 0.53 25.53 13.44
CA ASN A 317 1.63 24.85 12.72
C ASN A 317 1.86 23.42 13.27
N ARG A 318 0.86 22.84 13.93
CA ARG A 318 0.92 21.54 14.61
C ARG A 318 0.09 20.54 13.80
N PHE A 319 0.69 19.39 13.52
CA PHE A 319 0.06 18.26 12.83
C PHE A 319 -0.32 17.20 13.85
N ASN A 320 -1.30 16.34 13.57
CA ASN A 320 -1.52 15.12 14.34
C ASN A 320 -0.29 14.17 14.28
N ARG A 321 -0.32 13.10 15.05
CA ARG A 321 0.83 12.19 15.18
C ARG A 321 0.41 10.73 15.31
N LEU A 322 1.33 9.84 14.99
CA LEU A 322 1.23 8.42 15.33
C LEU A 322 1.05 8.24 16.83
N LEU A 323 0.33 7.22 17.25
CA LEU A 323 0.28 6.84 18.66
C LEU A 323 1.67 6.43 19.18
N TRP A 324 1.84 6.37 20.49
CA TRP A 324 3.05 5.77 21.06
C TRP A 324 2.90 4.27 21.13
N GLU A 325 3.96 3.54 20.82
CA GLU A 325 3.99 2.09 20.95
C GLU A 325 4.37 1.69 22.39
N ASN A 326 3.77 0.61 22.88
CA ASN A 326 4.12 -0.03 24.14
C ASN A 326 4.16 -1.55 23.95
N GLU A 327 4.52 -2.30 25.01
CA GLU A 327 4.66 -3.77 24.94
C GLU A 327 3.39 -4.52 24.50
N THR A 328 2.21 -3.89 24.63
CA THR A 328 0.90 -4.51 24.37
C THR A 328 0.24 -4.02 23.07
N GLY A 329 0.81 -3.02 22.40
CA GLY A 329 0.23 -2.35 21.25
C GLY A 329 0.50 -0.85 21.28
N TRP A 330 -0.55 -0.05 21.22
CA TRP A 330 -0.47 1.41 21.10
C TRP A 330 -1.12 2.11 22.27
N GLU A 331 -0.66 3.31 22.59
CA GLU A 331 -1.22 4.11 23.67
C GLU A 331 -1.33 5.59 23.32
N ALA A 332 -2.30 6.22 23.97
CA ALA A 332 -2.65 7.61 23.74
C ALA A 332 -3.17 8.27 25.02
N ILE A 333 -2.98 9.60 25.14
CA ILE A 333 -3.64 10.39 26.18
C ILE A 333 -5.05 10.78 25.73
N HIS A 334 -6.07 10.34 26.44
CA HIS A 334 -7.46 10.71 26.20
C HIS A 334 -7.69 12.22 26.38
N SER A 335 -8.50 12.79 25.50
CA SER A 335 -9.13 14.09 25.66
C SER A 335 -10.51 14.11 25.00
N PRO A 336 -11.45 15.01 25.40
CA PRO A 336 -12.79 15.03 24.82
C PRO A 336 -12.84 15.25 23.31
N ASP A 337 -11.82 15.91 22.76
CA ASP A 337 -11.63 16.18 21.33
C ASP A 337 -10.83 15.09 20.60
N LEU A 338 -10.38 14.04 21.31
CA LEU A 338 -9.60 12.96 20.72
C LEU A 338 -10.42 12.24 19.64
N LYS A 339 -9.84 12.16 18.45
CA LYS A 339 -10.22 11.22 17.41
C LYS A 339 -9.07 10.25 17.17
N LEU A 340 -9.43 9.01 16.86
CA LEU A 340 -8.49 7.95 16.60
C LEU A 340 -8.73 7.44 15.19
N HIS A 341 -7.77 7.67 14.30
CA HIS A 341 -7.78 7.11 12.96
C HIS A 341 -7.11 5.74 12.99
N LEU A 342 -7.71 4.78 12.30
CA LEU A 342 -7.10 3.50 12.01
C LEU A 342 -7.40 3.09 10.56
N GLN A 343 -6.48 2.32 9.98
CA GLN A 343 -6.63 1.73 8.66
C GLN A 343 -6.23 0.25 8.72
N TRP A 344 -6.90 -0.55 7.90
CA TRP A 344 -6.63 -1.97 7.74
C TRP A 344 -6.57 -2.32 6.26
N GLY A 345 -6.06 -3.51 5.98
CA GLY A 345 -5.89 -3.99 4.61
C GLY A 345 -5.38 -5.42 4.58
N PHE A 346 -4.62 -5.74 3.54
CA PHE A 346 -4.08 -7.07 3.31
C PHE A 346 -2.65 -7.00 2.76
N SER A 347 -1.91 -8.09 2.94
CA SER A 347 -0.58 -8.23 2.36
C SER A 347 -0.65 -8.26 0.83
N GLY A 348 0.18 -7.46 0.17
CA GLY A 348 0.15 -7.25 -1.29
C GLY A 348 -0.64 -6.02 -1.73
N GLN A 349 -1.33 -5.33 -0.82
CA GLN A 349 -2.11 -4.15 -1.17
C GLN A 349 -1.22 -2.99 -1.63
N PHE A 350 -0.11 -2.74 -0.96
CA PHE A 350 0.77 -1.59 -1.21
C PHE A 350 2.20 -2.01 -1.54
N GLY A 351 2.84 -1.23 -2.40
CA GLY A 351 4.20 -1.49 -2.86
C GLY A 351 4.71 -0.51 -3.89
N GLY A 352 5.77 -0.93 -4.58
CA GLY A 352 6.44 -0.13 -5.62
C GLY A 352 6.85 -0.98 -6.81
N THR A 353 7.45 -0.32 -7.79
CA THR A 353 8.06 -0.99 -8.95
C THR A 353 9.55 -0.68 -8.97
N PHE A 354 10.40 -1.70 -8.98
CA PHE A 354 11.83 -1.52 -9.15
C PHE A 354 12.18 -1.13 -10.59
N PRO A 355 13.34 -0.47 -10.81
CA PRO A 355 13.89 -0.30 -12.15
C PRO A 355 14.07 -1.67 -12.82
N GLY A 356 13.21 -2.00 -13.79
CA GLY A 356 13.12 -3.33 -14.39
C GLY A 356 11.70 -3.90 -14.44
N GLY A 357 10.73 -3.28 -13.76
CA GLY A 357 9.31 -3.66 -13.82
C GLY A 357 8.87 -4.69 -12.79
N GLU A 358 9.78 -5.15 -11.92
CA GLU A 358 9.46 -6.07 -10.82
C GLU A 358 8.69 -5.32 -9.73
N LEU A 359 7.60 -5.92 -9.25
CA LEU A 359 6.79 -5.37 -8.17
C LEU A 359 7.39 -5.73 -6.81
N ASP A 360 7.50 -4.74 -5.93
CA ASP A 360 7.94 -4.91 -4.55
C ASP A 360 6.78 -4.69 -3.59
N VAL A 361 6.43 -5.71 -2.81
CA VAL A 361 5.36 -5.62 -1.81
C VAL A 361 5.94 -5.07 -0.51
N THR A 362 5.64 -3.82 -0.19
CA THR A 362 6.12 -3.16 1.03
C THR A 362 5.09 -3.18 2.15
N ASN A 363 3.80 -3.34 1.81
CA ASN A 363 2.67 -3.25 2.74
C ASN A 363 2.63 -1.93 3.53
N ASN A 364 3.26 -0.88 3.00
CA ASN A 364 3.25 0.44 3.57
C ASN A 364 2.16 1.26 2.88
N PRO A 365 1.11 1.71 3.59
CA PRO A 365 -0.05 2.40 2.99
C PRO A 365 0.27 3.78 2.41
N PHE A 366 1.52 4.23 2.52
CA PHE A 366 2.01 5.45 1.88
C PHE A 366 2.69 5.21 0.53
N ASP A 367 2.80 3.96 0.10
CA ASP A 367 3.33 3.58 -1.20
C ASP A 367 2.17 3.39 -2.21
N HIS A 368 2.47 2.99 -3.44
CA HIS A 368 1.45 2.83 -4.48
C HIS A 368 0.59 1.59 -4.22
N GLU A 369 -0.71 1.66 -4.49
CA GLU A 369 -1.56 0.47 -4.42
C GLU A 369 -1.27 -0.51 -5.57
N LEU A 370 -0.86 -1.71 -5.23
CA LEU A 370 -0.68 -2.83 -6.16
C LEU A 370 -1.93 -3.73 -6.20
N ASN A 371 -2.67 -3.80 -5.09
CA ASN A 371 -3.87 -4.64 -4.94
C ASN A 371 -3.65 -6.13 -5.28
N LEU A 372 -2.46 -6.66 -4.96
CA LEU A 372 -2.14 -8.08 -5.11
C LEU A 372 -2.66 -8.87 -3.92
N CYS A 373 -3.25 -10.04 -4.16
CA CYS A 373 -3.49 -11.00 -3.09
C CYS A 373 -2.26 -11.91 -2.94
N VAL A 374 -1.60 -11.83 -1.79
CA VAL A 374 -0.35 -12.53 -1.48
C VAL A 374 -0.59 -13.62 -0.45
N ASP A 375 0.00 -14.80 -0.68
CA ASP A 375 -0.11 -15.94 0.22
C ASP A 375 0.66 -15.70 1.53
N ALA A 376 0.00 -15.96 2.65
CA ALA A 376 0.54 -15.75 3.99
C ALA A 376 1.78 -16.62 4.28
N ASN A 377 1.92 -17.78 3.63
CA ASN A 377 3.01 -18.72 3.90
C ASN A 377 4.22 -18.47 2.98
N THR A 378 3.99 -18.15 1.71
CA THR A 378 5.08 -18.00 0.73
C THR A 378 5.44 -16.56 0.40
N GLY A 379 4.59 -15.58 0.75
CA GLY A 379 4.80 -14.18 0.38
C GLY A 379 4.70 -13.91 -1.12
N THR A 380 4.12 -14.84 -1.90
CA THR A 380 3.98 -14.71 -3.37
C THR A 380 2.52 -14.44 -3.74
N SER A 381 2.28 -13.64 -4.77
CA SER A 381 0.93 -13.47 -5.29
C SER A 381 0.40 -14.75 -5.92
N TYR A 382 -0.86 -15.06 -5.65
CA TYR A 382 -1.61 -16.15 -6.29
C TYR A 382 -2.76 -15.62 -7.16
N TYR A 383 -2.69 -14.33 -7.53
CA TYR A 383 -3.54 -13.64 -8.51
C TYR A 383 -5.04 -13.61 -8.18
N SER A 384 -5.40 -13.88 -6.93
CA SER A 384 -6.76 -13.67 -6.45
C SER A 384 -7.01 -12.21 -6.06
N GLN A 385 -8.23 -11.92 -5.61
CA GLN A 385 -8.66 -10.60 -5.16
C GLN A 385 -9.24 -10.69 -3.75
N VAL A 386 -9.14 -9.62 -2.97
CA VAL A 386 -9.79 -9.52 -1.66
C VAL A 386 -11.17 -8.89 -1.79
N ASP A 387 -12.21 -9.67 -1.51
CA ASP A 387 -13.61 -9.26 -1.67
C ASP A 387 -14.20 -8.64 -0.40
N TYR A 388 -13.78 -9.10 0.78
CA TYR A 388 -14.38 -8.69 2.05
C TYR A 388 -13.36 -8.50 3.18
N PHE A 389 -13.71 -7.60 4.09
CA PHE A 389 -13.14 -7.50 5.43
C PHE A 389 -14.14 -8.00 6.47
N TYR A 390 -13.66 -8.78 7.44
CA TYR A 390 -14.42 -9.14 8.64
C TYR A 390 -13.86 -8.32 9.80
N LEU A 391 -14.68 -7.42 10.34
CA LEU A 391 -14.25 -6.42 11.32
C LEU A 391 -14.87 -6.68 12.69
N ARG A 392 -14.05 -6.56 13.74
CA ARG A 392 -14.47 -6.60 15.15
C ARG A 392 -13.81 -5.49 15.95
N PHE A 393 -14.54 -5.02 16.96
CA PHE A 393 -14.07 -4.02 17.91
C PHE A 393 -14.58 -4.38 19.30
N ASN A 394 -13.68 -4.43 20.29
CA ASN A 394 -13.99 -4.76 21.69
C ASN A 394 -14.82 -6.05 21.85
N ALA A 395 -14.36 -7.13 21.24
CA ALA A 395 -15.00 -8.44 21.26
C ALA A 395 -16.43 -8.51 20.66
N ALA A 396 -16.90 -7.44 20.03
CA ALA A 396 -18.16 -7.36 19.31
C ALA A 396 -17.93 -7.13 17.81
N PRO A 397 -18.92 -7.42 16.94
CA PRO A 397 -18.89 -6.97 15.55
C PRO A 397 -18.64 -5.46 15.47
N PHE A 398 -17.84 -5.03 14.49
CA PHE A 398 -17.56 -3.61 14.29
C PHE A 398 -18.86 -2.80 14.06
N PRO A 399 -18.95 -1.53 14.49
CA PRO A 399 -20.13 -0.71 14.25
C PRO A 399 -20.35 -0.43 12.76
N THR A 400 -21.57 -0.67 12.26
CA THR A 400 -21.94 -0.33 10.88
C THR A 400 -21.76 1.16 10.60
N GLN A 401 -21.08 1.48 9.51
CA GLN A 401 -20.87 2.84 9.04
C GLN A 401 -21.77 3.19 7.84
N PRO A 402 -22.18 4.46 7.66
CA PRO A 402 -23.04 4.85 6.54
C PRO A 402 -22.46 4.59 5.14
N HIS A 403 -21.13 4.59 5.01
CA HIS A 403 -20.43 4.33 3.75
C HIS A 403 -20.24 2.84 3.45
N PHE A 404 -20.53 1.94 4.40
CA PHE A 404 -20.44 0.51 4.14
C PHE A 404 -21.61 0.04 3.28
N VAL A 405 -21.29 -0.65 2.17
CA VAL A 405 -22.30 -1.16 1.23
C VAL A 405 -22.79 -2.53 1.67
N ASN A 406 -24.05 -2.60 2.09
CA ASN A 406 -24.74 -3.84 2.54
C ASN A 406 -23.93 -4.68 3.54
N PRO A 407 -23.45 -4.09 4.65
CA PRO A 407 -22.70 -4.83 5.65
C PRO A 407 -23.62 -5.82 6.37
N ILE A 408 -23.12 -7.02 6.63
CA ILE A 408 -23.87 -8.07 7.32
C ILE A 408 -23.04 -8.66 8.46
N GLN A 409 -23.70 -9.21 9.47
CA GLN A 409 -22.99 -9.99 10.48
C GLN A 409 -22.78 -11.43 10.01
N VAL A 410 -21.59 -11.96 10.26
CA VAL A 410 -21.20 -13.34 9.93
C VAL A 410 -20.55 -14.00 11.14
N THR A 411 -20.61 -15.33 11.21
CA THR A 411 -19.91 -16.10 12.24
C THR A 411 -18.70 -16.78 11.63
N HIS A 412 -17.53 -16.55 12.22
CA HIS A 412 -16.27 -17.18 11.81
C HIS A 412 -15.41 -17.45 13.04
N ALA A 413 -14.82 -18.65 13.12
CA ALA A 413 -14.02 -19.11 14.27
C ALA A 413 -14.72 -18.92 15.63
N GLY A 414 -16.04 -19.16 15.69
CA GLY A 414 -16.85 -19.00 16.91
C GLY A 414 -17.10 -17.55 17.36
N LYS A 415 -16.63 -16.57 16.59
CA LYS A 415 -16.81 -15.13 16.83
C LYS A 415 -17.78 -14.53 15.80
N THR A 416 -18.52 -13.49 16.18
CA THR A 416 -19.38 -12.72 15.26
C THR A 416 -18.63 -11.50 14.73
N TRP A 417 -18.64 -11.30 13.43
CA TRP A 417 -17.91 -10.23 12.73
C TRP A 417 -18.86 -9.38 11.89
N LEU A 418 -18.51 -8.12 11.65
CA LEU A 418 -19.14 -7.33 10.60
C LEU A 418 -18.41 -7.59 9.28
N ARG A 419 -19.09 -8.20 8.31
CA ARG A 419 -18.57 -8.36 6.94
C ARG A 419 -18.84 -7.11 6.13
N VAL A 420 -17.78 -6.50 5.61
CA VAL A 420 -17.80 -5.29 4.76
C VAL A 420 -17.17 -5.64 3.41
N LYS A 421 -17.73 -5.13 2.31
CA LYS A 421 -17.19 -5.32 0.96
C LYS A 421 -15.99 -4.40 0.73
N ASN A 422 -14.91 -4.93 0.17
CA ASN A 422 -13.74 -4.15 -0.25
C ASN A 422 -13.99 -3.53 -1.64
N LEU A 423 -14.79 -2.46 -1.71
CA LEU A 423 -15.13 -1.79 -2.97
C LEU A 423 -14.31 -0.52 -3.22
N ASP A 424 -13.93 0.18 -2.15
CA ASP A 424 -13.19 1.43 -2.18
C ASP A 424 -12.43 1.66 -0.86
N HIS A 425 -11.59 2.69 -0.82
CA HIS A 425 -10.76 3.03 0.34
C HIS A 425 -11.55 3.35 1.62
N ASN A 426 -12.83 3.76 1.53
CA ASN A 426 -13.64 4.01 2.72
C ASN A 426 -13.98 2.71 3.45
N ALA A 427 -13.92 1.55 2.78
CA ALA A 427 -14.08 0.25 3.41
C ALA A 427 -12.83 -0.22 4.19
N GLN A 428 -11.77 0.59 4.23
CA GLN A 428 -10.45 0.22 4.74
C GLN A 428 -9.97 1.10 5.90
N SER A 429 -10.76 2.09 6.33
CA SER A 429 -10.39 3.00 7.39
C SER A 429 -11.58 3.42 8.26
N HIS A 430 -11.28 3.87 9.47
CA HIS A 430 -12.29 4.47 10.34
C HIS A 430 -11.67 5.51 11.27
N ILE A 431 -12.44 6.55 11.58
CA ILE A 431 -12.11 7.55 12.60
C ILE A 431 -13.09 7.41 13.75
N PHE A 432 -12.61 6.87 14.87
CA PHE A 432 -13.37 6.88 16.11
C PHE A 432 -13.38 8.27 16.73
N SER A 433 -14.50 8.63 17.36
CA SER A 433 -14.66 9.83 18.16
C SER A 433 -15.49 9.53 19.41
N GLY A 434 -15.29 10.30 20.48
CA GLY A 434 -16.06 10.11 21.72
C GLY A 434 -15.73 8.81 22.48
N LEU A 435 -14.56 8.23 22.24
CA LEU A 435 -14.06 7.10 23.01
C LEU A 435 -13.72 7.55 24.44
N SER A 436 -14.13 6.78 25.44
CA SER A 436 -13.74 6.99 26.83
C SER A 436 -12.30 6.53 27.08
N PRO A 437 -11.68 6.88 28.23
CA PRO A 437 -10.47 6.18 28.67
C PRO A 437 -10.73 4.67 28.83
N GLY A 438 -9.78 3.84 28.41
CA GLY A 438 -9.89 2.38 28.44
C GLY A 438 -8.97 1.69 27.44
N ASP A 439 -8.96 0.36 27.48
CA ASP A 439 -8.22 -0.48 26.53
C ASP A 439 -9.19 -0.98 25.46
N TYR A 440 -8.80 -0.80 24.20
CA TYR A 440 -9.60 -1.13 23.02
C TYR A 440 -8.89 -2.18 22.19
N GLN A 441 -9.64 -3.15 21.65
CA GLN A 441 -9.10 -4.16 20.76
C GLN A 441 -9.79 -4.07 19.40
N PHE A 442 -9.00 -3.92 18.35
CA PHE A 442 -9.47 -4.00 16.97
C PHE A 442 -8.92 -5.26 16.32
N GLU A 443 -9.82 -6.03 15.67
CA GLU A 443 -9.49 -7.26 14.97
C GLU A 443 -10.02 -7.18 13.53
N VAL A 444 -9.23 -7.66 12.57
CA VAL A 444 -9.63 -7.74 11.15
C VAL A 444 -9.20 -9.08 10.55
N CYS A 445 -10.09 -9.71 9.80
CA CYS A 445 -9.75 -10.78 8.85
C CYS A 445 -10.05 -10.30 7.44
N VAL A 446 -9.41 -10.92 6.45
CA VAL A 446 -9.67 -10.67 5.03
C VAL A 446 -10.19 -11.94 4.38
N VAL A 447 -11.07 -11.77 3.40
CA VAL A 447 -11.64 -12.88 2.63
C VAL A 447 -11.37 -12.64 1.16
N ASP A 448 -10.70 -13.59 0.53
CA ASP A 448 -10.41 -13.54 -0.90
C ASP A 448 -11.58 -14.07 -1.74
N ALA A 449 -11.44 -13.97 -3.06
CA ALA A 449 -12.43 -14.40 -4.04
C ALA A 449 -12.62 -15.94 -4.07
N GLN A 450 -11.74 -16.71 -3.41
CA GLN A 450 -11.91 -18.15 -3.22
C GLN A 450 -12.86 -18.45 -2.05
N GLY A 451 -13.13 -17.45 -1.20
CA GLY A 451 -13.87 -17.59 0.06
C GLY A 451 -12.98 -17.99 1.24
N THR A 452 -11.65 -17.99 1.06
CA THR A 452 -10.71 -18.30 2.13
C THR A 452 -10.56 -17.10 3.07
N VAL A 453 -10.68 -17.35 4.37
CA VAL A 453 -10.53 -16.32 5.41
C VAL A 453 -9.12 -16.38 6.00
N SER A 454 -8.48 -15.23 6.16
CA SER A 454 -7.17 -15.11 6.82
C SER A 454 -7.25 -15.39 8.32
N GLU A 455 -6.10 -15.61 8.95
CA GLU A 455 -5.95 -15.37 10.38
C GLU A 455 -6.28 -13.90 10.73
N ALA A 456 -6.75 -13.67 11.97
CA ALA A 456 -7.12 -12.34 12.43
C ALA A 456 -5.88 -11.50 12.79
N ALA A 457 -5.70 -10.36 12.12
CA ALA A 457 -4.79 -9.34 12.60
C ALA A 457 -5.43 -8.59 13.78
N THR A 458 -4.67 -8.36 14.84
CA THR A 458 -5.17 -7.75 16.08
C THR A 458 -4.26 -6.63 16.54
N THR A 459 -4.84 -5.52 17.00
CA THR A 459 -4.11 -4.46 17.70
C THR A 459 -4.84 -4.03 18.95
N THR A 460 -4.09 -3.63 19.98
CA THR A 460 -4.61 -3.05 21.22
C THR A 460 -4.28 -1.57 21.27
N ILE A 461 -5.25 -0.76 21.67
CA ILE A 461 -5.11 0.70 21.79
C ILE A 461 -5.54 1.11 23.20
N SER A 462 -4.59 1.58 23.99
CA SER A 462 -4.81 2.02 25.36
C SER A 462 -4.99 3.54 25.43
N LEU A 463 -6.22 3.98 25.70
CA LEU A 463 -6.54 5.39 25.92
C LEU A 463 -6.44 5.70 27.41
N LYS A 464 -5.30 6.26 27.84
CA LYS A 464 -5.07 6.64 29.24
C LYS A 464 -5.68 8.00 29.55
N PRO A 465 -6.35 8.19 30.69
CA PRO A 465 -6.84 9.51 31.08
C PRO A 465 -5.67 10.49 31.22
N LYS A 466 -5.91 11.77 30.87
CA LYS A 466 -4.98 12.85 31.18
C LYS A 466 -4.80 12.95 32.69
N VAL A 467 -3.54 12.97 33.15
CA VAL A 467 -3.20 13.14 34.56
C VAL A 467 -2.90 14.63 34.83
N PRO A 468 -3.76 15.33 35.60
CA PRO A 468 -3.50 16.71 36.00
C PRO A 468 -2.23 16.80 36.86
N PHE A 469 -1.49 17.90 36.75
CA PHE A 469 -0.22 18.11 37.48
C PHE A 469 -0.33 17.87 38.99
N ALA A 470 -1.46 18.26 39.60
CA ALA A 470 -1.74 18.05 41.02
C ALA A 470 -1.71 16.55 41.43
N ASN A 471 -2.12 15.66 40.53
CA ASN A 471 -2.24 14.21 40.76
C ASN A 471 -0.98 13.43 40.35
N ARG A 472 0.01 14.09 39.75
CA ARG A 472 1.29 13.47 39.40
C ARG A 472 2.17 13.28 40.63
N SER A 473 3.01 12.25 40.62
CA SER A 473 3.94 11.95 41.71
C SER A 473 5.27 11.46 41.17
N GLY A 474 6.35 11.79 41.89
CA GLY A 474 7.69 11.30 41.60
C GLY A 474 8.44 12.08 40.54
N ILE A 475 9.65 11.60 40.28
CA ILE A 475 10.57 12.08 39.25
C ILE A 475 10.97 10.91 38.37
N LEU A 476 10.96 11.12 37.06
CA LEU A 476 11.52 10.17 36.11
C LEU A 476 12.94 10.58 35.73
N ILE A 477 13.91 9.71 35.95
CA ILE A 477 15.25 9.83 35.39
C ILE A 477 15.26 9.12 34.04
N VAL A 478 15.57 9.86 32.98
CA VAL A 478 15.77 9.32 31.64
C VAL A 478 17.26 9.27 31.37
N ASP A 479 17.79 8.07 31.22
CA ASP A 479 19.17 7.83 30.78
C ASP A 479 19.21 7.71 29.26
N ASP A 480 19.85 8.69 28.63
CA ASP A 480 19.93 8.85 27.18
C ASP A 480 21.38 8.69 26.69
N SER A 481 22.17 7.89 27.38
CA SER A 481 23.52 7.55 26.93
C SER A 481 23.89 6.12 27.30
N ARG A 482 24.67 5.46 26.43
CA ARG A 482 25.21 4.14 26.76
C ARG A 482 26.30 4.27 27.81
N GLY A 483 26.28 3.39 28.81
CA GLY A 483 27.36 3.24 29.77
C GLY A 483 28.72 3.00 29.11
N ASP A 484 29.75 3.65 29.65
CA ASP A 484 31.15 3.50 29.24
C ASP A 484 32.05 3.47 30.47
N LEU A 485 32.95 2.48 30.55
CA LEU A 485 33.80 2.26 31.73
C LEU A 485 34.70 3.45 32.11
N SER A 486 34.96 4.38 31.18
CA SER A 486 35.87 5.50 31.37
C SER A 486 35.20 6.88 31.31
N LEU A 487 34.07 7.00 30.60
CA LEU A 487 33.39 8.26 30.32
C LEU A 487 32.02 8.40 31.01
N SER A 488 31.35 7.29 31.34
CA SER A 488 30.07 7.30 32.03
C SER A 488 29.78 5.89 32.57
N PRO A 489 30.51 5.42 33.60
CA PRO A 489 30.36 4.04 34.07
C PRO A 489 28.95 3.85 34.62
N GLU A 490 28.22 2.90 34.04
CA GLU A 490 26.78 2.73 34.26
C GLU A 490 26.43 2.69 35.76
N GLU A 491 27.01 1.76 36.52
CA GLU A 491 26.76 1.63 37.95
C GLU A 491 27.03 2.93 38.73
N TYR A 492 28.11 3.65 38.38
CA TYR A 492 28.45 4.91 39.03
C TYR A 492 27.42 6.00 38.73
N VAL A 493 27.08 6.20 37.45
CA VAL A 493 26.11 7.21 37.01
C VAL A 493 24.73 6.90 37.61
N ASN A 494 24.39 5.62 37.70
CA ASN A 494 23.13 5.15 38.25
C ASN A 494 23.01 5.48 39.73
N ASN A 495 24.04 5.14 40.50
CA ASN A 495 24.10 5.48 41.91
C ASN A 495 24.15 6.99 42.15
N PHE A 496 24.83 7.74 41.27
CA PHE A 496 24.89 9.19 41.35
C PHE A 496 23.49 9.82 41.28
N TYR A 497 22.71 9.56 40.21
CA TYR A 497 21.38 10.15 40.06
C TYR A 497 20.40 9.68 41.13
N ASN A 498 20.47 8.40 41.54
CA ASN A 498 19.68 7.91 42.67
C ASN A 498 19.98 8.65 43.99
N THR A 499 21.20 9.17 44.15
CA THR A 499 21.62 9.88 45.36
C THR A 499 21.25 11.36 45.32
N VAL A 500 21.43 12.02 44.17
CA VAL A 500 21.30 13.48 44.08
C VAL A 500 19.89 13.95 43.76
N ILE A 501 19.03 13.08 43.22
CA ILE A 501 17.64 13.41 42.91
C ILE A 501 16.77 13.24 44.16
N PRO A 502 16.10 14.29 44.65
CA PRO A 502 15.32 14.23 45.89
C PRO A 502 14.01 13.46 45.72
N THR A 503 13.62 12.75 46.77
CA THR A 503 12.43 11.88 46.81
C THR A 503 11.18 12.56 47.39
N GLN A 504 11.27 13.83 47.78
CA GLN A 504 10.18 14.55 48.46
C GLN A 504 8.89 14.71 47.63
N TRP A 505 8.97 14.47 46.31
CA TRP A 505 7.82 14.53 45.40
C TRP A 505 7.21 13.17 45.05
N GLY A 506 7.77 12.08 45.58
CA GLY A 506 7.36 10.71 45.31
C GLY A 506 8.53 9.81 44.91
N ALA A 507 8.22 8.61 44.44
CA ALA A 507 9.23 7.66 43.98
C ALA A 507 10.05 8.23 42.82
N VAL A 508 11.35 7.97 42.85
CA VAL A 508 12.24 8.21 41.71
C VAL A 508 12.28 6.95 40.89
N GLN A 509 11.93 7.04 39.61
CA GLN A 509 11.97 5.94 38.67
C GLN A 509 12.98 6.22 37.58
N ARG A 510 13.42 5.16 36.90
CA ARG A 510 14.36 5.27 35.80
C ARG A 510 13.79 4.68 34.53
N TYR A 511 14.16 5.30 33.41
CA TYR A 511 13.90 4.82 32.07
C TYR A 511 15.19 4.92 31.25
N GLU A 512 15.59 3.82 30.63
CA GLU A 512 16.78 3.75 29.78
C GLU A 512 16.34 3.84 28.31
N ILE A 513 16.94 4.76 27.56
CA ILE A 513 16.74 4.88 26.11
C ILE A 513 17.86 4.11 25.43
N ASP A 514 17.51 3.18 24.54
CA ASP A 514 18.50 2.55 23.66
C ASP A 514 18.59 3.34 22.35
N PRO A 515 19.71 4.05 22.08
CA PRO A 515 19.90 4.83 20.84
C PRO A 515 19.75 4.01 19.55
N TYR A 516 19.89 2.68 19.61
CA TYR A 516 19.83 1.82 18.43
C TYR A 516 18.72 0.74 18.51
N GLY A 517 18.05 0.60 19.65
CA GLY A 517 17.03 -0.42 19.89
C GLY A 517 15.62 -0.01 19.45
N ALA A 518 14.61 -0.73 19.95
CA ALA A 518 13.19 -0.39 19.75
C ALA A 518 12.75 0.81 20.61
N SER A 519 13.38 1.02 21.78
CA SER A 519 13.05 2.08 22.75
C SER A 519 13.79 3.40 22.46
N ARG A 520 13.71 3.91 21.24
CA ARG A 520 14.37 5.17 20.83
C ARG A 520 13.65 6.45 21.27
N ASN A 521 12.42 6.32 21.73
CA ASN A 521 11.59 7.44 22.17
C ASN A 521 10.89 7.12 23.49
N ILE A 522 10.34 8.17 24.13
CA ILE A 522 9.50 8.03 25.32
C ILE A 522 8.09 8.52 25.03
N SER A 523 7.11 7.84 25.64
CA SER A 523 5.69 8.19 25.54
C SER A 523 5.29 9.30 26.50
N SER A 524 4.51 10.27 26.01
CA SER A 524 3.93 11.29 26.90
C SER A 524 2.94 10.69 27.90
N VAL A 525 2.39 9.50 27.62
CA VAL A 525 1.54 8.73 28.54
C VAL A 525 2.31 8.32 29.80
N LEU A 526 3.59 7.96 29.65
CA LEU A 526 4.49 7.70 30.77
C LEU A 526 4.90 9.01 31.45
N LEU A 527 5.34 10.00 30.68
CA LEU A 527 5.84 11.27 31.23
C LEU A 527 4.80 11.97 32.13
N GLN A 528 3.53 11.98 31.73
CA GLN A 528 2.47 12.63 32.51
C GLN A 528 2.20 12.00 33.89
N GLN A 529 2.82 10.88 34.25
CA GLN A 529 2.71 10.33 35.62
C GLN A 529 3.58 11.10 36.62
N PHE A 530 4.65 11.75 36.12
CA PHE A 530 5.69 12.36 36.96
C PHE A 530 5.58 13.88 37.02
N LYS A 531 6.02 14.45 38.15
CA LYS A 531 6.04 15.91 38.32
C LYS A 531 7.20 16.55 37.54
N ALA A 532 8.35 15.88 37.53
CA ALA A 532 9.55 16.31 36.81
C ALA A 532 10.20 15.13 36.08
N VAL A 533 10.91 15.46 35.00
CA VAL A 533 11.77 14.54 34.26
C VAL A 533 13.19 15.08 34.34
N VAL A 534 14.14 14.23 34.73
CA VAL A 534 15.57 14.48 34.71
C VAL A 534 16.15 13.70 33.55
N TRP A 535 16.49 14.38 32.48
CA TRP A 535 17.05 13.80 31.28
C TRP A 535 18.57 13.97 31.29
N HIS A 536 19.32 12.89 31.25
CA HIS A 536 20.78 12.96 31.23
C HIS A 536 21.42 12.17 30.09
N SER A 537 22.55 12.68 29.61
CA SER A 537 23.41 12.03 28.62
C SER A 537 24.85 12.35 28.95
N ASP A 538 25.47 11.51 29.77
CA ASP A 538 26.76 11.80 30.40
C ASP A 538 27.96 11.28 29.60
N ASN A 539 27.70 10.36 28.67
CA ASN A 539 28.72 9.87 27.75
C ASN A 539 29.06 10.93 26.68
N SER A 540 30.31 11.40 26.64
CA SER A 540 30.76 12.39 25.66
C SER A 540 30.90 11.86 24.23
N MET A 541 30.81 10.53 24.02
CA MET A 541 30.90 9.92 22.69
C MET A 541 29.61 10.04 21.88
N TYR A 542 28.46 10.02 22.56
CA TYR A 542 27.15 9.94 21.93
C TYR A 542 26.38 11.26 22.11
N ALA A 543 25.62 11.63 21.08
CA ALA A 543 24.66 12.71 21.21
C ALA A 543 23.37 12.21 21.88
N PRO A 544 22.68 13.05 22.66
CA PRO A 544 21.38 12.69 23.22
C PRO A 544 20.34 12.46 22.12
N ASN A 545 19.46 11.47 22.31
CA ASN A 545 18.32 11.14 21.44
C ASN A 545 17.07 11.98 21.72
N LEU A 546 17.23 13.13 22.40
CA LEU A 546 16.12 14.04 22.74
C LEU A 546 15.26 14.39 21.50
N TYR A 547 15.84 14.43 20.29
CA TYR A 547 15.16 14.63 19.01
C TYR A 547 13.91 13.74 18.86
N TYR A 548 14.08 12.43 19.08
CA TYR A 548 13.02 11.44 18.85
C TYR A 548 11.89 11.52 19.89
N SER A 549 12.08 12.29 20.97
CA SER A 549 11.12 12.47 22.05
C SER A 549 10.56 13.89 22.14
N MET A 550 10.89 14.77 21.18
CA MET A 550 10.50 16.19 21.21
C MET A 550 8.99 16.39 21.30
N ASP A 551 8.19 15.63 20.54
CA ASP A 551 6.73 15.70 20.60
C ASP A 551 6.20 15.31 22.00
N ALA A 552 6.72 14.22 22.56
CA ALA A 552 6.29 13.73 23.86
C ALA A 552 6.64 14.71 25.00
N LEU A 553 7.83 15.30 24.93
CA LEU A 553 8.31 16.33 25.86
C LEU A 553 7.52 17.63 25.70
N GLU A 554 7.23 18.05 24.47
CA GLU A 554 6.43 19.24 24.19
C GLU A 554 5.02 19.11 24.78
N ILE A 555 4.36 17.96 24.58
CA ILE A 555 3.04 17.66 25.17
C ILE A 555 3.13 17.64 26.70
N TYR A 556 4.16 16.99 27.26
CA TYR A 556 4.37 16.93 28.70
C TYR A 556 4.57 18.33 29.31
N LEU A 557 5.34 19.20 28.66
CA LEU A 557 5.59 20.58 29.08
C LEU A 557 4.34 21.48 28.90
N ASP A 558 3.57 21.33 27.82
CA ASP A 558 2.27 21.99 27.66
C ASP A 558 1.27 21.53 28.73
N MET A 559 1.42 20.31 29.25
CA MET A 559 0.68 19.80 30.40
C MET A 559 1.37 20.08 31.74
N GLU A 560 2.09 21.20 31.85
CA GLU A 560 2.72 21.69 33.09
C GLU A 560 3.84 20.79 33.65
N GLY A 561 4.41 19.90 32.86
CA GLY A 561 5.61 19.14 33.23
C GLY A 561 6.82 20.04 33.50
N ALA A 562 7.76 19.54 34.29
CA ALA A 562 9.09 20.15 34.48
C ALA A 562 10.18 19.25 33.91
N LEU A 563 11.20 19.85 33.31
CA LEU A 563 12.31 19.15 32.67
C LEU A 563 13.65 19.71 33.15
N LEU A 564 14.55 18.83 33.59
CA LEU A 564 15.96 19.14 33.85
C LEU A 564 16.78 18.35 32.85
N ILE A 565 17.61 19.02 32.05
CA ILE A 565 18.52 18.38 31.09
C ILE A 565 19.94 18.54 31.60
N SER A 566 20.73 17.47 31.56
CA SER A 566 22.17 17.51 31.78
C SER A 566 22.89 16.70 30.72
N SER A 567 23.91 17.28 30.10
CA SER A 567 24.67 16.59 29.06
C SER A 567 26.03 17.24 28.85
N THR A 568 26.83 16.68 27.94
CA THR A 568 28.17 17.13 27.58
C THR A 568 28.14 18.22 26.50
N TYR A 569 29.26 18.46 25.81
CA TYR A 569 29.31 19.32 24.62
C TYR A 569 28.40 18.87 23.48
N LYS A 570 27.99 17.60 23.45
CA LYS A 570 27.07 17.07 22.44
C LYS A 570 25.68 17.72 22.51
N LEU A 571 25.33 18.29 23.67
CA LEU A 571 24.12 19.10 23.81
C LEU A 571 24.11 20.32 22.89
N ALA A 572 25.21 21.07 22.79
CA ALA A 572 25.30 22.22 21.88
C ALA A 572 25.10 21.79 20.41
N THR A 573 25.67 20.65 20.00
CA THR A 573 25.44 20.09 18.66
C THR A 573 23.96 19.80 18.43
N TYR A 574 23.28 19.27 19.43
CA TYR A 574 21.85 18.96 19.34
C TYR A 574 20.95 20.22 19.37
N LEU A 575 21.25 21.19 20.25
CA LEU A 575 20.55 22.47 20.28
C LEU A 575 20.69 23.23 18.97
N GLN A 576 21.83 23.08 18.28
CA GLN A 576 22.01 23.60 16.92
C GLN A 576 20.99 23.00 15.95
N THR A 577 20.85 21.68 15.92
CA THR A 577 19.83 21.00 15.11
C THR A 577 18.42 21.50 15.43
N ILE A 578 18.06 21.65 16.70
CA ILE A 578 16.73 22.19 17.06
C ILE A 578 16.57 23.63 16.57
N CYS A 579 17.57 24.49 16.72
CA CYS A 579 17.50 25.86 16.24
C CYS A 579 17.35 25.95 14.72
N ASP A 580 18.04 25.08 13.97
CA ASP A 580 18.02 25.08 12.51
C ASP A 580 16.71 24.54 11.94
N TYR A 581 16.17 23.46 12.50
CA TYR A 581 14.97 22.80 11.97
C TYR A 581 13.67 23.24 12.67
N TYR A 582 13.71 23.66 13.93
CA TYR A 582 12.53 24.06 14.72
C TYR A 582 12.74 25.37 15.49
N PRO A 583 13.02 26.49 14.81
CA PRO A 583 13.38 27.76 15.45
C PRO A 583 12.31 28.28 16.42
N SER A 584 11.03 28.10 16.12
CA SER A 584 9.93 28.50 17.02
C SER A 584 9.88 27.68 18.31
N TYR A 585 10.19 26.37 18.22
CA TYR A 585 10.28 25.51 19.39
C TYR A 585 11.53 25.83 20.22
N ALA A 586 12.69 26.01 19.57
CA ALA A 586 13.92 26.44 20.22
C ALA A 586 13.74 27.75 21.00
N ALA A 587 13.09 28.74 20.38
CA ALA A 587 12.83 30.02 20.99
C ALA A 587 11.84 29.93 22.16
N SER A 588 10.77 29.15 22.03
CA SER A 588 9.70 29.07 23.04
C SER A 588 10.01 28.14 24.22
N ARG A 589 10.80 27.08 24.02
CA ARG A 589 11.12 26.10 25.06
C ARG A 589 12.51 26.27 25.65
N PHE A 590 13.49 26.61 24.82
CA PHE A 590 14.88 26.77 25.25
C PHE A 590 15.31 28.22 25.33
N GLY A 591 14.53 29.18 24.80
CA GLY A 591 14.92 30.58 24.75
C GLY A 591 16.10 30.84 23.82
N LEU A 592 16.31 30.00 22.80
CA LEU A 592 17.45 30.04 21.88
C LEU A 592 17.00 30.44 20.46
N HIS A 593 17.86 31.19 19.76
CA HIS A 593 17.61 31.71 18.40
C HIS A 593 18.67 31.27 17.38
N GLY A 594 19.70 30.52 17.81
CA GLY A 594 20.74 30.02 16.91
C GLY A 594 22.09 29.81 17.59
N SER A 595 23.10 29.49 16.78
CA SER A 595 24.47 29.17 17.20
C SER A 595 25.16 30.26 18.00
N GLN A 596 24.69 31.51 17.90
CA GLN A 596 25.20 32.65 18.67
C GLN A 596 24.86 32.57 20.16
N ASP A 597 23.92 31.72 20.59
CA ASP A 597 23.46 31.69 21.98
C ASP A 597 24.22 30.69 22.85
N PHE A 598 24.95 29.76 22.23
CA PHE A 598 25.66 28.69 22.92
C PHE A 598 26.93 28.29 22.16
N GLY A 599 27.75 27.45 22.76
CA GLY A 599 28.89 26.86 22.09
C GLY A 599 29.52 25.77 22.91
N VAL A 600 30.71 25.33 22.48
CA VAL A 600 31.42 24.20 23.07
C VAL A 600 32.76 24.64 23.65
N LEU A 601 33.10 24.12 24.82
CA LEU A 601 34.48 24.07 25.30
C LEU A 601 35.17 22.89 24.60
N PRO A 602 36.21 23.11 23.78
CA PRO A 602 36.87 22.03 23.05
C PRO A 602 37.38 20.91 23.97
N THR A 603 37.42 19.68 23.48
CA THR A 603 37.89 18.50 24.24
C THR A 603 39.39 18.55 24.59
N THR A 604 40.13 19.49 24.03
CA THR A 604 41.54 19.75 24.38
C THR A 604 41.69 20.73 25.55
N LYS A 605 40.62 21.43 25.96
CA LYS A 605 40.65 22.57 26.89
C LYS A 605 40.00 22.19 28.22
N HIS A 606 40.81 21.77 29.19
CA HIS A 606 40.35 21.22 30.49
C HIS A 606 40.20 22.32 31.55
N TYR A 607 39.33 23.29 31.27
CA TYR A 607 39.30 24.56 31.99
C TYR A 607 38.17 24.67 33.01
N PHE A 608 37.11 23.88 32.86
CA PHE A 608 35.98 23.92 33.79
C PHE A 608 36.36 23.22 35.11
N ILE A 609 36.10 23.88 36.25
CA ILE A 609 36.37 23.30 37.59
C ILE A 609 35.18 23.41 38.54
N ARG A 610 34.16 24.22 38.23
CA ARG A 610 32.92 24.30 39.01
C ARG A 610 31.82 25.03 38.26
N SER A 611 30.60 24.73 38.65
CA SER A 611 29.41 25.49 38.31
C SER A 611 29.16 26.53 39.40
N GLU A 612 29.14 27.82 39.04
CA GLU A 612 28.99 28.92 40.01
C GLU A 612 27.59 29.54 39.93
N ALA A 613 26.79 29.41 40.98
CA ALA A 613 25.43 29.89 41.00
C ALA A 613 25.32 31.20 41.81
N PRO A 614 24.44 32.15 41.44
CA PRO A 614 24.16 33.31 42.28
C PRO A 614 23.51 32.88 43.61
N GLN A 615 23.59 33.74 44.64
CA GLN A 615 23.29 33.43 46.04
C GLN A 615 22.04 32.53 46.21
N ASN A 616 22.19 31.48 47.03
CA ASN A 616 21.19 30.47 47.42
C ASN A 616 20.87 29.35 46.41
N GLN A 617 21.62 29.17 45.33
CA GLN A 617 21.46 28.00 44.43
C GLN A 617 22.52 26.90 44.61
N GLY A 618 23.61 27.21 45.32
CA GLY A 618 24.71 26.27 45.56
C GLY A 618 25.68 26.21 44.38
N ASN A 619 26.96 26.41 44.66
CA ASN A 619 28.01 26.10 43.69
C ASN A 619 28.21 24.59 43.65
N MET A 620 28.54 24.05 42.48
CA MET A 620 28.81 22.62 42.31
C MET A 620 30.23 22.42 41.80
N ASN A 621 31.11 21.87 42.64
CA ASN A 621 32.50 21.65 42.26
C ASN A 621 32.64 20.43 41.35
N LEU A 622 33.61 20.48 40.44
CA LEU A 622 34.03 19.32 39.68
C LEU A 622 34.67 18.30 40.62
N ARG A 623 34.29 17.04 40.50
CA ARG A 623 34.91 15.95 41.26
C ARG A 623 36.27 15.64 40.66
N ILE A 624 37.35 16.09 41.31
CA ILE A 624 38.73 15.91 40.82
C ILE A 624 39.40 14.69 41.45
N ASP A 625 39.43 14.59 42.78
CA ASP A 625 40.25 13.59 43.47
C ASP A 625 39.78 12.15 43.22
N ASN A 626 38.46 11.97 43.18
CA ASN A 626 37.80 10.68 42.98
C ASN A 626 37.00 10.63 41.66
N ALA A 627 37.38 11.40 40.65
CA ALA A 627 36.71 11.38 39.36
C ALA A 627 36.81 9.98 38.74
N PHE A 628 35.76 9.42 38.16
CA PHE A 628 35.88 8.17 37.39
C PHE A 628 36.71 8.39 36.11
N ASN A 629 36.54 9.54 35.45
CA ASN A 629 37.24 9.90 34.24
C ASN A 629 38.71 10.29 34.55
N SER A 630 39.65 9.55 33.97
CA SER A 630 41.09 9.77 34.23
C SER A 630 41.60 11.13 33.74
N ASN A 631 41.04 11.69 32.67
CA ASN A 631 41.44 13.00 32.18
C ASN A 631 41.06 14.10 33.16
N VAL A 632 39.92 13.99 33.84
CA VAL A 632 39.55 14.93 34.90
C VAL A 632 40.56 14.91 36.03
N ARG A 633 40.99 13.73 36.49
CA ARG A 633 42.02 13.59 37.54
C ARG A 633 43.38 14.15 37.10
N LEU A 634 43.85 13.74 35.93
CA LEU A 634 45.19 14.09 35.41
C LEU A 634 45.29 15.56 35.01
N ARG A 635 44.22 16.13 34.49
CA ARG A 635 44.18 17.52 34.02
C ARG A 635 43.61 18.46 35.07
N GLN A 636 43.03 17.96 36.16
CA GLN A 636 42.37 18.74 37.22
C GLN A 636 41.29 19.69 36.69
N GLY A 637 40.56 19.29 35.64
CA GLY A 637 39.53 20.10 35.00
C GLY A 637 38.78 19.31 33.94
N LEU A 638 37.57 19.75 33.61
CA LEU A 638 36.72 19.15 32.60
C LEU A 638 36.79 19.93 31.29
N CYS A 639 36.80 19.19 30.19
CA CYS A 639 36.71 19.70 28.81
C CYS A 639 35.39 19.23 28.19
N GLY A 640 35.08 19.64 26.96
CA GLY A 640 33.96 19.05 26.23
C GLY A 640 32.61 19.28 26.92
N ILE A 641 32.36 20.52 27.34
CA ILE A 641 31.06 20.96 27.88
C ILE A 641 30.39 21.96 26.95
N SER A 642 29.07 22.07 27.06
CA SER A 642 28.31 23.13 26.40
C SER A 642 28.27 24.37 27.29
N TRP A 643 28.46 25.54 26.69
CA TRP A 643 28.31 26.82 27.36
C TRP A 643 27.24 27.69 26.68
N PHE A 644 26.71 28.65 27.41
CA PHE A 644 25.62 29.53 26.99
C PHE A 644 26.00 31.01 27.20
N ASN A 645 25.48 31.88 26.35
CA ASN A 645 25.59 33.33 26.53
C ASN A 645 24.51 33.85 27.47
N TYR A 646 24.81 34.92 28.21
CA TYR A 646 23.85 35.56 29.10
C TYR A 646 22.65 36.11 28.32
N LYS A 647 21.45 35.93 28.88
CA LYS A 647 20.25 36.65 28.47
C LYS A 647 19.56 37.24 29.69
N SER A 648 19.22 38.52 29.62
CA SER A 648 18.53 39.23 30.72
C SER A 648 17.13 38.70 31.02
N SER A 649 16.51 38.01 30.05
CA SER A 649 15.20 37.37 30.20
C SER A 649 15.25 36.04 30.96
N TRP A 650 16.43 35.48 31.22
CA TRP A 650 16.57 34.23 31.96
C TRP A 650 16.68 34.49 33.45
N PRO A 651 15.79 33.89 34.27
CA PRO A 651 15.71 34.25 35.66
C PRO A 651 16.87 33.64 36.48
N TYR A 652 17.41 32.49 36.06
CA TYR A 652 18.36 31.66 36.82
C TYR A 652 19.47 31.17 35.89
N TYR A 653 20.71 31.17 36.38
CA TYR A 653 21.90 30.78 35.63
C TYR A 653 22.98 30.22 36.54
N HIS A 654 23.83 29.36 35.97
CA HIS A 654 25.05 28.86 36.58
C HIS A 654 26.22 29.27 35.68
N ARG A 655 27.14 30.07 36.20
CA ARG A 655 28.35 30.54 35.52
C ARG A 655 29.37 29.42 35.37
N PHE A 656 30.18 29.55 34.33
CA PHE A 656 31.34 28.71 34.10
C PHE A 656 32.45 29.11 35.09
N GLY A 657 32.76 28.24 36.05
CA GLY A 657 33.94 28.39 36.91
C GLY A 657 35.19 27.94 36.17
N CYS A 658 35.96 28.90 35.67
CA CYS A 658 37.20 28.66 34.92
C CYS A 658 38.39 28.55 35.86
N LYS A 659 39.34 27.67 35.52
CA LYS A 659 40.66 27.65 36.15
C LYS A 659 41.34 29.00 36.03
N ALA A 660 42.09 29.39 37.06
CA ALA A 660 42.94 30.57 37.00
C ALA A 660 44.08 30.40 35.96
N VAL A 661 44.53 31.51 35.39
CA VAL A 661 45.60 31.57 34.37
C VAL A 661 46.97 31.09 34.87
N ASP A 662 47.16 31.06 36.19
CA ASP A 662 48.36 30.60 36.88
C ASP A 662 48.21 29.18 37.48
N HIS A 663 47.12 28.48 37.17
CA HIS A 663 46.89 27.12 37.65
C HIS A 663 48.03 26.17 37.21
N PRO A 664 48.60 25.35 38.09
CA PRO A 664 49.82 24.59 37.79
C PRO A 664 49.64 23.50 36.71
N VAL A 665 48.39 23.06 36.48
CA VAL A 665 48.06 21.97 35.55
C VAL A 665 47.07 22.46 34.49
N TYR A 666 47.54 22.52 33.23
CA TYR A 666 46.74 22.92 32.06
C TYR A 666 45.96 24.23 32.27
N PRO A 667 46.63 25.36 32.60
CA PRO A 667 45.96 26.64 32.74
C PRO A 667 45.45 27.17 31.39
N PRO A 668 44.37 27.96 31.38
CA PRO A 668 43.99 28.76 30.22
C PRO A 668 44.95 29.93 30.00
N SER A 669 45.04 30.43 28.77
CA SER A 669 45.58 31.77 28.52
C SER A 669 44.66 32.86 29.09
N GLN A 670 45.16 34.09 29.20
CA GLN A 670 44.35 35.24 29.66
C GLN A 670 43.10 35.44 28.78
N GLU A 671 43.25 35.38 27.46
CA GLU A 671 42.13 35.52 26.52
C GLU A 671 41.08 34.42 26.69
N GLU A 672 41.52 33.17 26.89
CA GLU A 672 40.62 32.04 27.14
C GLU A 672 39.91 32.15 28.49
N TYR A 673 40.63 32.58 29.52
CA TYR A 673 40.05 32.83 30.84
C TYR A 673 38.96 33.90 30.77
N ASP A 674 39.23 35.02 30.11
CA ASP A 674 38.29 36.14 29.96
C ASP A 674 37.08 35.73 29.11
N LEU A 675 37.29 34.91 28.08
CA LEU A 675 36.21 34.36 27.27
C LEU A 675 35.29 33.46 28.10
N TYR A 676 35.83 32.44 28.75
CA TYR A 676 35.04 31.39 29.40
C TYR A 676 34.45 31.84 30.75
N SER A 677 35.13 32.70 31.52
CA SER A 677 34.61 33.23 32.79
C SER A 677 33.36 34.12 32.63
N ASN A 678 33.10 34.58 31.40
CA ASN A 678 31.90 35.33 31.02
C ASN A 678 30.78 34.43 30.44
N LYS A 679 30.98 33.11 30.40
CA LYS A 679 29.97 32.14 29.92
C LYS A 679 29.24 31.45 31.07
N TYR A 680 28.15 30.78 30.71
CA TYR A 680 27.29 30.02 31.62
C TYR A 680 27.28 28.55 31.22
N VAL A 681 27.17 27.66 32.20
CA VAL A 681 27.07 26.20 32.00
C VAL A 681 25.69 25.67 32.37
N GLY A 682 24.81 26.52 32.90
CA GLY A 682 23.41 26.18 33.06
C GLY A 682 22.51 27.40 33.11
N TYR A 683 21.25 27.21 32.74
CA TYR A 683 20.25 28.26 32.73
C TYR A 683 18.83 27.70 32.81
N GLN A 684 17.88 28.55 33.24
CA GLN A 684 16.45 28.24 33.23
C GLN A 684 15.73 29.00 32.13
N HIS A 685 14.83 28.32 31.42
CA HIS A 685 13.81 28.93 30.57
C HIS A 685 12.45 28.25 30.81
N GLY A 686 11.46 29.02 31.27
CA GLY A 686 10.15 28.47 31.65
C GLY A 686 10.28 27.37 32.72
N ARG A 687 9.78 26.17 32.41
CA ARG A 687 9.87 24.96 33.26
C ARG A 687 11.00 24.00 32.84
N ILE A 688 11.95 24.48 32.04
CA ILE A 688 13.15 23.74 31.66
C ILE A 688 14.36 24.34 32.35
N PHE A 689 15.19 23.48 32.93
CA PHE A 689 16.54 23.83 33.36
C PHE A 689 17.55 23.02 32.54
N VAL A 690 18.52 23.69 31.94
CA VAL A 690 19.51 23.05 31.08
C VAL A 690 20.89 23.19 31.70
N PHE A 691 21.60 22.08 31.84
CA PHE A 691 23.01 22.01 32.17
C PHE A 691 23.80 21.51 30.96
N GLY A 692 24.76 22.33 30.51
CA GLY A 692 25.74 21.96 29.50
C GLY A 692 26.92 21.14 30.04
N VAL A 693 26.85 20.78 31.33
CA VAL A 693 27.79 19.91 32.02
C VAL A 693 27.04 18.64 32.50
N PRO A 694 27.63 17.44 32.35
CA PRO A 694 27.07 16.22 32.92
C PRO A 694 27.16 16.27 34.45
N LEU A 695 26.04 16.13 35.15
CA LEU A 695 26.00 16.29 36.60
C LEU A 695 26.83 15.22 37.32
N SER A 696 26.93 14.00 36.78
CA SER A 696 27.71 12.90 37.39
C SER A 696 29.21 13.17 37.53
N TYR A 697 29.73 14.16 36.80
CA TYR A 697 31.12 14.62 36.91
C TYR A 697 31.34 15.59 38.08
N LEU A 698 30.27 16.13 38.66
CA LEU A 698 30.34 17.06 39.79
C LEU A 698 30.24 16.31 41.13
N GLU A 699 30.60 17.01 42.19
CA GLU A 699 30.54 16.49 43.56
C GLU A 699 29.08 16.23 44.02
N PRO A 700 28.70 14.98 44.37
CA PRO A 700 27.30 14.66 44.73
C PRO A 700 26.74 15.51 45.87
N GLN A 701 27.58 15.81 46.87
CA GLN A 701 27.23 16.64 48.03
C GLN A 701 26.88 18.08 47.66
N ASP A 702 27.40 18.58 46.54
CA ASP A 702 27.08 19.91 46.05
C ASP A 702 25.86 19.86 45.10
N VAL A 703 25.76 18.80 44.29
CA VAL A 703 24.68 18.64 43.30
C VAL A 703 23.33 18.39 43.96
N ALA A 704 23.26 17.53 44.97
CA ALA A 704 22.00 17.20 45.65
C ALA A 704 21.22 18.44 46.15
N PRO A 705 21.82 19.36 46.94
CA PRO A 705 21.11 20.57 47.38
C PRO A 705 20.79 21.52 46.21
N ALA A 706 21.68 21.67 45.23
CA ALA A 706 21.45 22.54 44.08
C ALA A 706 20.27 22.06 43.21
N VAL A 707 20.24 20.77 42.88
CA VAL A 707 19.15 20.14 42.11
C VAL A 707 17.83 20.20 42.86
N ALA A 708 17.83 20.01 44.18
CA ALA A 708 16.62 20.17 44.98
C ALA A 708 16.05 21.59 44.88
N ILE A 709 16.88 22.63 44.91
CA ILE A 709 16.45 24.03 44.77
C ILE A 709 15.89 24.29 43.37
N ILE A 710 16.56 23.79 42.33
CA ILE A 710 16.12 23.92 40.94
C ILE A 710 14.77 23.23 40.75
N LEU A 711 14.63 21.98 41.18
CA LEU A 711 13.38 21.22 41.04
C LEU A 711 12.23 21.85 41.83
N ASN A 712 12.47 22.32 43.07
CA ASN A 712 11.47 23.06 43.84
C ASN A 712 10.92 24.23 43.02
N ARG A 713 11.81 24.98 42.38
CA ARG A 713 11.43 26.14 41.57
C ARG A 713 10.69 25.75 40.30
N LEU A 714 11.15 24.73 39.57
CA LEU A 714 10.48 24.27 38.34
C LEU A 714 9.06 23.75 38.64
N LEU A 715 8.85 23.18 39.82
CA LEU A 715 7.59 22.58 40.26
C LEU A 715 6.63 23.57 40.95
N GLU A 716 7.06 24.81 41.22
CA GLU A 716 6.21 25.86 41.79
C GLU A 716 5.52 26.68 40.67
N PRO A 717 4.17 26.59 40.52
CA PRO A 717 3.44 27.26 39.44
C PRO A 717 3.49 28.80 39.52
N SER A 718 3.60 29.36 40.73
CA SER A 718 3.63 30.81 40.97
C SER A 718 4.97 31.47 40.61
N LYS A 719 6.06 30.70 40.48
CA LYS A 719 7.43 31.23 40.24
C LYS A 719 7.90 31.09 38.79
N THR A 720 7.06 30.54 37.91
CA THR A 720 7.42 30.19 36.51
C THR A 720 6.53 30.88 35.47
N SER A 721 5.71 31.88 35.85
CA SER A 721 4.68 32.46 34.98
C SER A 721 5.23 33.19 33.74
N TRP A 722 5.27 32.49 32.62
CA TRP A 722 5.05 33.06 31.29
C TRP A 722 3.59 32.79 30.92
N ARG A 723 2.71 33.78 31.15
CA ARG A 723 1.35 33.72 30.58
C ARG A 723 1.49 33.95 29.08
N ARG A 724 1.13 32.94 28.26
CA ARG A 724 0.86 33.14 26.82
C ARG A 724 -0.19 34.26 26.71
N LYS A 725 0.15 35.33 25.99
CA LYS A 725 -0.86 36.19 25.35
C LYS A 725 -1.24 35.56 24.03
#